data_AF-A0ABD0WHE9-F1
#
_entry.id   AF-A0ABD0WHE9-F1
#
_cell.length_a   1.000
_cell.length_b   1.000
_cell.length_c   1.000
_cell.angle_alpha   90.00
_cell.angle_beta   90.00
_cell.angle_gamma   90.00
#
_symmetry.space_group_name_H-M   'P 1'
#
loop_
_entity.id
_entity.type
_entity.pdbx_description
1 polymer ?
#
loop_
_entity_poly.entity_id
_entity_poly.type
_entity_poly.pdbx_seq_one_letter_code
_entity_poly.pdbx_strand_id
1 'polypeptide(L)'
;MNRLRVDGFQLTSEWLLVLLVLLGPQQGNTHPQCLDYKPPFQPREPLVFCKEYAKFGCCDLEKDNKISQNFYSIMDHFDYSGYVTCAKYIRTILCQECSPYAAHLYDAEDANTAMRVLPGLCGDYCSEFWSQCRSTVSLLTDSNATVGIEEDRNKFCAFLELKDREYCYPNVLSNDKLNANLGDVWADPEGCLQLCLQEVANGLRNPVAMVHANDGTHRFFVAEQLGYVWTYLANGSRIDRPFLNLTKAVLTSPWAGDERGFLCIALHPRFTVVRKAYVYYSVSVRKEERIRISEFTLSADDLNQLDHSSERTILEVVEPASNHNGGQLLFGHDGYLYVFIGDGGRAGDPFGKFGNSQNKSTLLGKVLRLDVDNNDHTDPYSIPSDNPFLGEKDSLPEIYAYGVRNMWRCSIDRGDPVTGQGRGRLFCGDVGQNKFEEVDLIFKGGNYGWRAKEGFSCYDNRLCHNSSLDDILPIYAYPHKLGKSVTGGYIYRGCQMPNLNGLYIFGDFMSGRLMSLKENQNTGEWDYKEICMGKGQTCRYPKLINSYYKYIISFAEDEAGELYFLATGAPSASARAGVIYKIVDPSRRAPPGKCSFKPTLVKIKGKLIHFHPKEEFVIDKKPTTTAAPTTAVRTTAATTFSNPPTTRPPNKRLKATAKRKRTRATVKPSTTRDTVKPTTIHFNPTQTQRRPTGTAAPVLTTSLSQALTTRPGYTTTPPRQRHSSPHIGSIVTPKPRPMVTTGVRSSSSKTAPSWTRPSPLPNTTNRPQSTPSPVYWTPSPKPTSKSQRPTLTITKAQDKFLKGQGDKVDSTTENQVNKKHQRSRHGKQRRRRYRTGSVRLISAEKQSDRGRVEIYIRGEWGTVCDDLFNSKAAAVVCRQLGFPVALRVAKRAELGGGSGSIMLDDVECEGTERTLLDCKRAKLGKHNCAHDEDVGVVCGYHHDEDE
;
A
#
# COMPACT_ATOMS: atom_id res chain seq x y z
N MET A 1 1.81 53.27 44.25
CA MET A 1 0.58 54.09 44.10
C MET A 1 -0.25 53.41 43.03
N ASN A 2 -1.49 52.96 43.25
CA ASN A 2 -2.35 53.06 44.44
C ASN A 2 -2.90 51.70 44.88
N ARG A 3 -3.38 51.61 46.12
CA ARG A 3 -4.27 50.52 46.57
C ARG A 3 -5.71 50.87 46.19
N LEU A 4 -6.49 49.85 45.83
CA LEU A 4 -7.88 49.74 46.27
C LEU A 4 -8.13 48.26 46.61
N ARG A 5 -9.04 48.01 47.55
CA ARG A 5 -9.33 46.71 48.16
C ARG A 5 -10.82 46.65 48.39
N VAL A 6 -11.50 45.69 47.76
CA VAL A 6 -12.92 45.38 47.99
C VAL A 6 -13.04 43.86 48.05
N ASP A 7 -13.94 43.40 48.89
CA ASP A 7 -13.91 42.07 49.50
C ASP A 7 -14.46 40.95 48.61
N GLY A 8 -14.13 39.70 48.97
CA GLY A 8 -14.44 38.53 48.17
C GLY A 8 -15.89 38.03 48.33
N PHE A 9 -16.45 37.51 47.24
CA PHE A 9 -17.64 36.66 47.26
C PHE A 9 -17.23 35.21 47.01
N GLN A 10 -17.57 34.32 47.94
CA GLN A 10 -17.18 32.92 47.92
C GLN A 10 -18.23 32.09 47.15
N LEU A 11 -18.18 32.16 45.82
CA LEU A 11 -19.05 31.39 44.92
C LEU A 11 -18.85 29.89 45.14
N THR A 12 -19.91 29.21 45.60
CA THR A 12 -19.95 27.75 45.78
C THR A 12 -20.06 27.03 44.42
N SER A 13 -19.67 25.76 44.40
CA SER A 13 -19.45 24.96 43.19
C SER A 13 -20.69 24.71 42.31
N GLU A 14 -21.90 25.01 42.78
CA GLU A 14 -23.15 24.64 42.11
C GLU A 14 -23.48 25.55 40.91
N TRP A 15 -23.10 26.84 40.97
CA TRP A 15 -23.39 27.78 39.87
C TRP A 15 -22.54 27.56 38.61
N LEU A 16 -21.36 26.93 38.73
CA LEU A 16 -20.57 26.53 37.56
C LEU A 16 -21.21 25.35 36.82
N LEU A 17 -21.86 24.43 37.54
CA LEU A 17 -22.55 23.27 36.97
C LEU A 17 -23.76 23.69 36.13
N VAL A 18 -24.53 24.70 36.56
CA VAL A 18 -25.69 25.19 35.79
C VAL A 18 -25.27 25.81 34.45
N LEU A 19 -24.16 26.56 34.40
CA LEU A 19 -23.63 27.08 33.12
C LEU A 19 -23.07 25.98 32.21
N LEU A 20 -22.49 24.91 32.78
CA LEU A 20 -21.99 23.78 31.99
C LEU A 20 -23.12 22.91 31.41
N VAL A 21 -24.29 22.84 32.06
CA VAL A 21 -25.46 22.10 31.56
C VAL A 21 -26.15 22.81 30.39
N LEU A 22 -26.11 24.15 30.34
CA LEU A 22 -26.64 24.93 29.21
C LEU A 22 -25.69 25.01 28.00
N LEU A 23 -24.48 24.47 28.11
CA LEU A 23 -23.51 24.31 27.03
C LEU A 23 -23.12 22.84 26.82
N GLY A 24 -24.12 21.95 26.87
CA GLY A 24 -23.96 20.60 26.33
C GLY A 24 -23.52 20.67 24.86
N PRO A 25 -22.58 19.81 24.42
CA PRO A 25 -22.08 19.86 23.06
C PRO A 25 -23.23 19.55 22.09
N GLN A 26 -23.59 20.52 21.25
CA GLN A 26 -24.42 20.24 20.09
C GLN A 26 -23.73 19.14 19.27
N GLN A 27 -24.44 18.04 19.03
CA GLN A 27 -24.03 17.07 18.02
C GLN A 27 -24.24 17.72 16.65
N GLY A 28 -23.31 18.59 16.27
CA GLY A 28 -23.16 19.05 14.90
C GLY A 28 -22.91 17.83 14.03
N ASN A 29 -23.94 17.39 13.31
CA ASN A 29 -23.82 16.36 12.30
C ASN A 29 -22.98 16.90 11.14
N THR A 30 -21.65 16.88 11.31
CA THR A 30 -20.69 17.25 10.27
C THR A 30 -20.83 16.27 9.12
N HIS A 31 -21.64 16.64 8.14
CA HIS A 31 -21.96 15.79 7.01
C HIS A 31 -20.69 15.53 6.19
N PRO A 32 -20.39 14.29 5.77
CA PRO A 32 -19.35 14.00 4.78
C PRO A 32 -19.86 14.42 3.40
N GLN A 33 -19.93 15.73 3.17
CA GLN A 33 -20.15 16.29 1.83
C GLN A 33 -18.88 16.07 1.01
N CYS A 34 -19.02 15.94 -0.31
CA CYS A 34 -17.93 15.63 -1.23
C CYS A 34 -16.94 16.82 -1.39
N LEU A 35 -16.16 17.09 -0.34
CA LEU A 35 -14.80 17.67 -0.39
C LEU A 35 -13.87 16.51 -0.71
N ASP A 36 -13.15 16.60 -1.83
CA ASP A 36 -12.16 15.64 -2.31
C ASP A 36 -12.34 14.21 -1.77
N TYR A 37 -12.94 13.30 -2.56
CA TYR A 37 -12.59 11.90 -2.32
C TYR A 37 -11.09 11.76 -2.61
N LYS A 38 -10.32 11.76 -1.51
CA LYS A 38 -8.90 11.40 -1.38
C LYS A 38 -8.82 10.00 -0.78
N PRO A 39 -8.79 8.96 -1.63
CA PRO A 39 -10.09 8.35 -1.88
C PRO A 39 -10.12 6.86 -1.45
N PRO A 40 -10.97 6.01 -2.05
CA PRO A 40 -12.23 6.34 -2.69
C PRO A 40 -13.40 5.71 -1.96
N PHE A 41 -14.54 6.25 -2.32
CA PHE A 41 -15.70 5.44 -2.46
C PHE A 41 -16.04 5.52 -3.96
N GLN A 42 -16.14 4.36 -4.63
CA GLN A 42 -17.09 4.18 -5.73
C GLN A 42 -18.06 3.13 -5.20
N PRO A 43 -19.36 3.24 -5.46
CA PRO A 43 -20.32 2.32 -4.89
C PRO A 43 -20.05 0.89 -5.39
N ARG A 44 -20.25 -0.10 -4.51
CA ARG A 44 -20.06 -1.53 -4.86
C ARG A 44 -21.07 -2.01 -5.92
N GLU A 45 -22.19 -1.32 -6.02
CA GLU A 45 -23.30 -1.56 -6.94
C GLU A 45 -23.71 -0.22 -7.57
N PRO A 46 -24.30 -0.16 -8.77
CA PRO A 46 -24.70 1.10 -9.39
C PRO A 46 -25.75 1.85 -8.55
N LEU A 47 -25.64 3.17 -8.44
CA LEU A 47 -26.66 3.99 -7.76
C LEU A 47 -28.03 3.80 -8.44
N VAL A 48 -29.07 3.67 -7.62
CA VAL A 48 -30.44 3.36 -8.03
C VAL A 48 -31.28 4.63 -8.14
N PHE A 49 -30.97 5.66 -7.34
CA PHE A 49 -31.74 6.89 -7.28
C PHE A 49 -31.02 8.08 -7.95
N CYS A 50 -29.85 8.47 -7.46
CA CYS A 50 -29.01 9.56 -7.98
C CYS A 50 -28.07 9.08 -9.11
N LYS A 51 -28.64 8.43 -10.14
CA LYS A 51 -27.92 7.72 -11.22
C LYS A 51 -26.93 8.60 -11.97
N GLU A 52 -27.24 9.89 -12.12
CA GLU A 52 -26.41 10.94 -12.69
C GLU A 52 -25.00 11.01 -12.05
N TYR A 53 -24.86 10.64 -10.78
CA TYR A 53 -23.60 10.69 -10.03
C TYR A 53 -22.84 9.37 -9.92
N ALA A 54 -23.37 8.27 -10.45
CA ALA A 54 -22.82 6.92 -10.30
C ALA A 54 -21.37 6.73 -10.82
N LYS A 55 -20.84 7.68 -11.60
CA LYS A 55 -19.45 7.67 -12.08
C LYS A 55 -18.43 8.26 -11.10
N PHE A 56 -18.84 9.22 -10.27
CA PHE A 56 -17.94 10.04 -9.45
C PHE A 56 -17.65 9.44 -8.07
N GLY A 57 -18.54 8.56 -7.59
CA GLY A 57 -18.33 7.80 -6.37
C GLY A 57 -18.62 8.52 -5.05
N CYS A 58 -19.07 9.78 -5.08
CA CYS A 58 -19.33 10.55 -3.85
C CYS A 58 -20.39 9.94 -2.92
N CYS A 59 -21.26 9.08 -3.45
CA CYS A 59 -22.26 8.32 -2.71
C CYS A 59 -22.05 6.82 -2.88
N ASP A 60 -22.32 6.07 -1.82
CA ASP A 60 -22.59 4.64 -1.87
C ASP A 60 -24.10 4.35 -1.90
N LEU A 61 -24.47 3.06 -1.95
CA LEU A 61 -25.86 2.63 -2.01
C LEU A 61 -26.63 2.94 -0.70
N GLU A 62 -25.94 3.05 0.44
CA GLU A 62 -26.58 3.42 1.72
C GLU A 62 -26.97 4.91 1.68
N LYS A 63 -26.05 5.77 1.23
CA LYS A 63 -26.32 7.21 1.06
C LYS A 63 -27.36 7.48 -0.03
N ASP A 64 -27.31 6.78 -1.16
CA ASP A 64 -28.29 6.87 -2.25
C ASP A 64 -29.70 6.43 -1.80
N ASN A 65 -29.80 5.35 -1.02
CA ASN A 65 -31.06 4.93 -0.39
C ASN A 65 -31.56 5.95 0.64
N LYS A 66 -30.68 6.55 1.47
CA LYS A 66 -31.08 7.59 2.42
C LYS A 66 -31.60 8.85 1.71
N ILE A 67 -30.98 9.26 0.61
CA ILE A 67 -31.46 10.34 -0.25
C ILE A 67 -32.83 9.99 -0.86
N SER A 68 -33.01 8.75 -1.32
CA SER A 68 -34.29 8.26 -1.85
C SER A 68 -35.41 8.25 -0.80
N GLN A 69 -35.11 7.80 0.42
CA GLN A 69 -36.05 7.82 1.55
C GLN A 69 -36.45 9.26 1.94
N ASN A 70 -35.48 10.18 2.03
CA ASN A 70 -35.75 11.59 2.31
C ASN A 70 -36.63 12.22 1.22
N PHE A 71 -36.31 11.95 -0.05
CA PHE A 71 -37.12 12.38 -1.19
C PHE A 71 -38.58 11.91 -1.05
N TYR A 72 -38.84 10.62 -0.84
CA TYR A 72 -40.20 10.11 -0.73
C TYR A 72 -40.95 10.70 0.49
N SER A 73 -40.29 10.83 1.64
CA SER A 73 -40.89 11.47 2.83
C SER A 73 -41.27 12.94 2.61
N ILE A 74 -40.53 13.67 1.77
CA ILE A 74 -40.91 15.03 1.34
C ILE A 74 -42.06 14.97 0.34
N MET A 75 -42.01 14.06 -0.63
CA MET A 75 -43.05 13.93 -1.66
C MET A 75 -44.41 13.49 -1.13
N ASP A 76 -44.48 12.74 -0.02
CA ASP A 76 -45.73 12.34 0.63
C ASP A 76 -46.58 13.53 1.14
N HIS A 77 -45.99 14.73 1.24
CA HIS A 77 -46.69 15.98 1.57
C HIS A 77 -47.35 16.66 0.35
N PHE A 78 -47.18 16.12 -0.86
CA PHE A 78 -47.70 16.70 -2.10
C PHE A 78 -48.85 15.89 -2.70
N ASP A 79 -49.79 16.59 -3.32
CA ASP A 79 -50.79 15.97 -4.18
C ASP A 79 -50.16 15.51 -5.51
N TYR A 80 -50.93 14.83 -6.36
CA TYR A 80 -50.44 14.37 -7.67
C TYR A 80 -49.92 15.52 -8.56
N SER A 81 -50.54 16.71 -8.50
CA SER A 81 -50.11 17.88 -9.27
C SER A 81 -48.77 18.44 -8.76
N GLY A 82 -48.63 18.58 -7.44
CA GLY A 82 -47.37 18.97 -6.79
C GLY A 82 -46.26 17.95 -7.03
N TYR A 83 -46.58 16.65 -7.00
CA TYR A 83 -45.62 15.58 -7.27
C TYR A 83 -45.02 15.69 -8.68
N VAL A 84 -45.86 15.77 -9.71
CA VAL A 84 -45.41 15.89 -11.12
C VAL A 84 -44.58 17.16 -11.34
N THR A 85 -44.92 18.26 -10.66
CA THR A 85 -44.24 19.54 -10.76
C THR A 85 -42.86 19.53 -10.06
N CYS A 86 -42.80 19.00 -8.83
CA CYS A 86 -41.66 19.24 -7.94
C CYS A 86 -40.71 18.04 -7.73
N ALA A 87 -41.12 16.82 -8.06
CA ALA A 87 -40.26 15.63 -7.98
C ALA A 87 -38.90 15.81 -8.68
N LYS A 88 -38.88 16.50 -9.84
CA LYS A 88 -37.63 16.78 -10.56
C LYS A 88 -36.69 17.68 -9.77
N TYR A 89 -37.18 18.82 -9.28
CA TYR A 89 -36.34 19.80 -8.56
C TYR A 89 -35.86 19.25 -7.22
N ILE A 90 -36.75 18.67 -6.41
CA ILE A 90 -36.42 18.11 -5.09
C ILE A 90 -35.39 16.98 -5.22
N ARG A 91 -35.56 16.04 -6.16
CA ARG A 91 -34.56 15.00 -6.43
C ARG A 91 -33.21 15.60 -6.84
N THR A 92 -33.24 16.58 -7.75
CA THR A 92 -32.01 17.22 -8.24
C THR A 92 -31.24 17.88 -7.10
N ILE A 93 -31.94 18.58 -6.20
CA ILE A 93 -31.36 19.26 -5.04
C ILE A 93 -30.75 18.24 -4.06
N LEU A 94 -31.51 17.23 -3.65
CA LEU A 94 -31.03 16.21 -2.70
C LEU A 94 -29.84 15.40 -3.27
N CYS A 95 -29.87 15.06 -4.55
CA CYS A 95 -28.76 14.37 -5.20
C CYS A 95 -27.48 15.23 -5.32
N GLN A 96 -27.49 16.53 -5.01
CA GLN A 96 -26.24 17.32 -4.94
C GLN A 96 -25.32 16.86 -3.81
N GLU A 97 -25.81 16.13 -2.81
CA GLU A 97 -24.94 15.46 -1.82
C GLU A 97 -24.01 14.42 -2.47
N CYS A 98 -24.39 13.88 -3.64
CA CYS A 98 -23.58 12.97 -4.47
C CYS A 98 -22.74 13.69 -5.54
N SER A 99 -22.74 15.02 -5.58
CA SER A 99 -21.98 15.79 -6.56
C SER A 99 -20.47 15.77 -6.26
N PRO A 100 -19.58 15.61 -7.25
CA PRO A 100 -18.13 15.81 -7.07
C PRO A 100 -17.75 17.22 -6.58
N TYR A 101 -18.69 18.17 -6.62
CA TYR A 101 -18.52 19.54 -6.16
C TYR A 101 -19.41 19.87 -4.94
N ALA A 102 -19.88 18.86 -4.20
CA ALA A 102 -20.75 19.09 -3.03
C ALA A 102 -20.08 19.98 -1.96
N ALA A 103 -18.75 19.97 -1.85
CA ALA A 103 -18.00 20.95 -1.06
C ALA A 103 -18.37 22.41 -1.37
N HIS A 104 -18.15 22.80 -2.63
CA HIS A 104 -18.39 24.15 -3.15
C HIS A 104 -19.87 24.52 -3.08
N LEU A 105 -20.74 23.57 -3.41
CA LEU A 105 -22.19 23.79 -3.40
C LEU A 105 -22.74 24.09 -2.00
N TYR A 106 -22.13 23.59 -0.93
CA TYR A 106 -22.63 23.78 0.44
C TYR A 106 -21.73 24.72 1.28
N ASP A 107 -20.88 25.54 0.65
CA ASP A 107 -19.91 26.46 1.28
C ASP A 107 -18.95 25.78 2.30
N ALA A 108 -18.65 24.49 2.10
CA ALA A 108 -17.97 23.63 3.08
C ALA A 108 -16.42 23.60 2.96
N GLU A 109 -15.83 24.46 2.13
CA GLU A 109 -14.39 24.44 1.78
C GLU A 109 -13.44 24.92 2.89
N ASP A 110 -13.91 25.80 3.76
CA ASP A 110 -13.15 26.35 4.90
C ASP A 110 -13.87 26.00 6.20
N ALA A 111 -13.12 25.46 7.17
CA ALA A 111 -13.60 25.13 8.51
C ALA A 111 -14.08 26.36 9.32
N ASN A 112 -13.83 27.59 8.83
CA ASN A 112 -14.34 28.83 9.40
C ASN A 112 -15.68 29.29 8.79
N THR A 113 -16.15 28.66 7.71
CA THR A 113 -17.41 29.00 7.03
C THR A 113 -18.56 28.13 7.54
N ALA A 114 -19.72 28.75 7.77
CA ALA A 114 -20.92 28.02 8.18
C ALA A 114 -21.54 27.29 6.96
N MET A 115 -21.43 25.96 6.96
CA MET A 115 -22.00 25.07 5.94
C MET A 115 -23.50 25.35 5.69
N ARG A 116 -23.90 25.40 4.42
CA ARG A 116 -25.31 25.56 4.03
C ARG A 116 -26.11 24.31 4.37
N VAL A 117 -27.41 24.46 4.63
CA VAL A 117 -28.35 23.33 4.72
C VAL A 117 -28.73 22.80 3.34
N LEU A 118 -28.68 23.66 2.30
CA LEU A 118 -29.07 23.33 0.92
C LEU A 118 -28.03 23.84 -0.09
N PRO A 119 -27.88 23.17 -1.25
CA PRO A 119 -26.86 23.48 -2.23
C PRO A 119 -27.11 24.84 -2.88
N GLY A 120 -26.02 25.55 -3.14
CA GLY A 120 -25.95 26.85 -3.78
C GLY A 120 -26.39 26.78 -5.24
N LEU A 121 -27.56 27.34 -5.52
CA LEU A 121 -28.16 27.40 -6.84
C LEU A 121 -27.65 28.63 -7.61
N CYS A 122 -27.67 28.59 -8.93
CA CYS A 122 -27.54 29.79 -9.75
C CYS A 122 -28.89 30.55 -9.74
N GLY A 123 -28.90 31.89 -9.68
CA GLY A 123 -30.12 32.70 -9.53
C GLY A 123 -31.21 32.44 -10.58
N ASP A 124 -30.84 32.08 -11.80
CA ASP A 124 -31.75 31.70 -12.88
C ASP A 124 -32.51 30.39 -12.53
N TYR A 125 -31.77 29.34 -12.13
CA TYR A 125 -32.34 28.05 -11.70
C TYR A 125 -33.12 28.17 -10.38
N CYS A 126 -32.66 29.02 -9.46
CA CYS A 126 -33.40 29.34 -8.24
C CYS A 126 -34.74 30.02 -8.53
N SER A 127 -34.77 30.95 -9.49
CA SER A 127 -35.99 31.66 -9.90
C SER A 127 -37.02 30.71 -10.50
N GLU A 128 -36.58 29.73 -11.30
CA GLU A 128 -37.44 28.63 -11.76
C GLU A 128 -37.95 27.78 -10.59
N PHE A 129 -37.05 27.31 -9.71
CA PHE A 129 -37.40 26.46 -8.57
C PHE A 129 -38.43 27.12 -7.65
N TRP A 130 -38.29 28.42 -7.37
CA TRP A 130 -39.33 29.18 -6.65
C TRP A 130 -40.66 29.20 -7.39
N SER A 131 -40.65 29.48 -8.70
CA SER A 131 -41.88 29.61 -9.51
C SER A 131 -42.71 28.33 -9.55
N GLN A 132 -42.06 27.16 -9.48
CA GLN A 132 -42.72 25.86 -9.54
C GLN A 132 -42.98 25.26 -8.14
N CYS A 133 -42.08 25.48 -7.18
CA CYS A 133 -41.92 24.63 -6.00
C CYS A 133 -41.54 25.36 -4.71
N ARG A 134 -41.81 26.66 -4.60
CA ARG A 134 -41.45 27.48 -3.42
C ARG A 134 -41.77 26.86 -2.05
N SER A 135 -42.88 26.15 -1.90
CA SER A 135 -43.35 25.54 -0.65
C SER A 135 -42.65 24.20 -0.32
N THR A 136 -41.34 24.14 -0.53
CA THR A 136 -40.51 22.93 -0.31
C THR A 136 -39.30 23.18 0.57
N VAL A 137 -38.90 24.44 0.79
CA VAL A 137 -37.69 24.77 1.58
C VAL A 137 -37.94 24.55 3.07
N SER A 138 -39.18 24.74 3.53
CA SER A 138 -39.68 24.34 4.84
C SER A 138 -39.73 22.83 5.08
N LEU A 139 -39.80 22.02 4.01
CA LEU A 139 -39.71 20.55 4.07
C LEU A 139 -38.28 20.03 3.83
N LEU A 140 -37.41 20.86 3.27
CA LEU A 140 -36.01 20.58 2.97
C LEU A 140 -35.04 21.10 4.06
N THR A 141 -35.53 21.76 5.11
CA THR A 141 -34.70 22.30 6.20
C THR A 141 -35.41 22.20 7.56
N ASP A 142 -34.68 21.86 8.62
CA ASP A 142 -35.21 21.71 9.99
C ASP A 142 -35.52 23.07 10.69
N SER A 143 -36.03 24.05 9.94
CA SER A 143 -36.09 25.47 10.34
C SER A 143 -37.47 26.10 10.18
N ASN A 144 -38.13 26.35 11.31
CA ASN A 144 -39.40 27.10 11.40
C ASN A 144 -39.31 28.56 10.90
N ALA A 145 -38.11 29.08 10.57
CA ALA A 145 -37.92 30.45 10.08
C ALA A 145 -38.19 30.63 8.56
N THR A 146 -38.49 29.55 7.84
CA THR A 146 -38.54 29.52 6.37
C THR A 146 -39.84 30.02 5.74
N VAL A 147 -40.97 30.02 6.46
CA VAL A 147 -42.29 30.39 5.90
C VAL A 147 -42.27 31.80 5.26
N GLY A 148 -41.66 32.79 5.92
CA GLY A 148 -41.51 34.15 5.40
C GLY A 148 -40.45 34.33 4.29
N ILE A 149 -39.76 33.25 3.90
CA ILE A 149 -38.80 33.19 2.80
C ILE A 149 -39.48 32.61 1.55
N GLU A 150 -40.33 31.59 1.70
CA GLU A 150 -41.03 30.94 0.58
C GLU A 150 -42.01 31.87 -0.16
N GLU A 151 -42.58 32.86 0.52
CA GLU A 151 -43.51 33.82 -0.12
C GLU A 151 -42.82 34.88 -0.99
N ASP A 152 -41.52 35.12 -0.80
CA ASP A 152 -40.77 36.20 -1.47
C ASP A 152 -39.58 35.64 -2.27
N ARG A 153 -39.73 35.58 -3.60
CA ARG A 153 -38.70 35.10 -4.53
C ARG A 153 -37.32 35.71 -4.30
N ASN A 154 -37.25 36.99 -3.94
CA ASN A 154 -35.98 37.68 -3.78
C ASN A 154 -35.30 37.28 -2.46
N LYS A 155 -36.06 37.01 -1.39
CA LYS A 155 -35.53 36.40 -0.16
C LYS A 155 -35.15 34.92 -0.36
N PHE A 156 -36.00 34.16 -1.07
CA PHE A 156 -35.77 32.76 -1.41
C PHE A 156 -34.46 32.56 -2.17
N CYS A 157 -34.20 33.36 -3.20
CA CYS A 157 -32.92 33.29 -3.91
C CYS A 157 -31.76 33.97 -3.16
N ALA A 158 -31.99 34.99 -2.32
CA ALA A 158 -30.94 35.44 -1.39
C ALA A 158 -30.51 34.36 -0.38
N PHE A 159 -31.37 33.37 -0.08
CA PHE A 159 -31.07 32.22 0.77
C PHE A 159 -30.42 31.05 0.00
N LEU A 160 -30.89 30.73 -1.21
CA LEU A 160 -30.39 29.58 -1.98
C LEU A 160 -29.27 29.90 -2.99
N GLU A 161 -29.06 31.16 -3.39
CA GLU A 161 -28.10 31.49 -4.44
C GLU A 161 -26.64 31.46 -3.95
N LEU A 162 -25.76 30.90 -4.78
CA LEU A 162 -24.31 31.05 -4.67
C LEU A 162 -23.86 32.20 -5.58
N LYS A 163 -23.08 33.15 -5.03
CA LYS A 163 -22.67 34.35 -5.78
C LYS A 163 -21.62 34.08 -6.87
N ASP A 164 -20.90 32.96 -6.77
CA ASP A 164 -19.99 32.52 -7.81
C ASP A 164 -20.76 31.73 -8.90
N ARG A 165 -20.70 32.23 -10.14
CA ARG A 165 -21.45 31.65 -11.27
C ARG A 165 -20.73 30.47 -11.94
N GLU A 166 -19.48 30.16 -11.56
CA GLU A 166 -18.76 28.97 -12.02
C GLU A 166 -18.98 27.76 -11.09
N TYR A 167 -19.27 28.00 -9.80
CA TYR A 167 -19.46 26.95 -8.77
C TYR A 167 -20.92 26.70 -8.36
N CYS A 168 -21.88 27.52 -8.81
CA CYS A 168 -23.31 27.31 -8.55
C CYS A 168 -23.92 26.13 -9.35
N TYR A 169 -24.98 25.51 -8.82
CA TYR A 169 -25.76 24.50 -9.56
C TYR A 169 -26.79 25.16 -10.51
N PRO A 170 -26.89 24.78 -11.81
CA PRO A 170 -26.25 23.62 -12.45
C PRO A 170 -24.88 23.90 -13.10
N ASN A 171 -24.45 25.16 -13.21
CA ASN A 171 -23.29 25.58 -14.01
C ASN A 171 -22.01 24.77 -13.73
N VAL A 172 -21.74 24.44 -12.47
CA VAL A 172 -20.55 23.68 -12.04
C VAL A 172 -20.43 22.31 -12.73
N LEU A 173 -21.55 21.64 -13.05
CA LEU A 173 -21.54 20.37 -13.76
C LEU A 173 -21.20 20.51 -15.25
N SER A 174 -21.47 21.69 -15.84
CA SER A 174 -21.19 22.01 -17.24
C SER A 174 -19.83 22.69 -17.48
N ASN A 175 -18.99 22.83 -16.45
CA ASN A 175 -17.69 23.45 -16.58
C ASN A 175 -16.63 22.45 -17.08
N ASP A 176 -16.44 22.41 -18.41
CA ASP A 176 -15.48 21.51 -19.08
C ASP A 176 -14.05 21.56 -18.50
N LYS A 177 -13.63 22.70 -17.93
CA LYS A 177 -12.30 22.85 -17.33
C LYS A 177 -12.17 22.17 -15.96
N LEU A 178 -13.23 22.17 -15.15
CA LEU A 178 -13.25 21.52 -13.84
C LEU A 178 -13.35 19.99 -13.99
N ASN A 179 -14.14 19.52 -14.96
CA ASN A 179 -14.40 18.10 -15.18
C ASN A 179 -13.23 17.31 -15.81
N ALA A 180 -12.25 17.98 -16.43
CA ALA A 180 -11.29 17.33 -17.34
C ALA A 180 -10.29 16.37 -16.69
N ASN A 181 -9.87 16.62 -15.44
CA ASN A 181 -8.74 15.92 -14.79
C ASN A 181 -9.12 15.25 -13.45
N LEU A 182 -10.40 14.92 -13.26
CA LEU A 182 -10.93 14.38 -11.99
C LEU A 182 -10.36 12.99 -11.69
N GLY A 183 -9.38 12.94 -10.78
CA GLY A 183 -8.81 11.70 -10.25
C GLY A 183 -7.56 11.19 -10.96
N ASP A 184 -6.85 12.01 -11.75
CA ASP A 184 -5.46 11.72 -12.15
C ASP A 184 -4.46 12.09 -11.04
N VAL A 185 -3.23 11.55 -11.06
CA VAL A 185 -2.19 11.89 -10.06
C VAL A 185 -1.93 13.39 -10.15
N TRP A 186 -2.15 14.13 -9.05
CA TRP A 186 -1.90 15.57 -9.09
C TRP A 186 -0.41 15.84 -9.32
N ALA A 187 -0.12 16.72 -10.27
CA ALA A 187 1.22 17.23 -10.54
C ALA A 187 1.25 18.74 -10.28
N ASP A 188 2.35 19.23 -9.72
CA ASP A 188 2.58 20.67 -9.59
C ASP A 188 2.95 21.32 -10.96
N PRO A 189 2.98 22.66 -11.07
CA PRO A 189 3.34 23.33 -12.34
C PRO A 189 4.73 22.99 -12.88
N GLU A 190 5.63 22.50 -12.01
CA GLU A 190 6.94 21.99 -12.35
C GLU A 190 6.92 20.52 -12.86
N GLY A 191 5.77 19.84 -12.81
CA GLY A 191 5.54 18.48 -13.32
C GLY A 191 5.81 17.35 -12.32
N CYS A 192 6.08 17.67 -11.05
CA CYS A 192 6.38 16.70 -10.00
C CYS A 192 5.10 16.01 -9.51
N LEU A 193 5.09 14.68 -9.39
CA LEU A 193 3.93 13.93 -8.89
C LEU A 193 3.80 14.10 -7.38
N GLN A 194 2.63 14.57 -6.92
CA GLN A 194 2.44 15.05 -5.55
C GLN A 194 1.74 14.00 -4.68
N LEU A 195 2.56 13.19 -4.00
CA LEU A 195 2.10 12.07 -3.16
C LEU A 195 2.15 12.42 -1.66
N CYS A 196 1.49 11.60 -0.85
CA CYS A 196 1.53 11.63 0.61
C CYS A 196 2.09 10.32 1.15
N LEU A 197 2.49 10.31 2.42
CA LEU A 197 2.97 9.12 3.10
C LEU A 197 2.11 8.78 4.32
N GLN A 198 2.12 7.51 4.72
CA GLN A 198 1.67 7.06 6.03
C GLN A 198 2.81 6.33 6.72
N GLU A 199 3.16 6.73 7.95
CA GLU A 199 4.11 5.99 8.77
C GLU A 199 3.52 4.63 9.23
N VAL A 200 4.30 3.54 9.15
CA VAL A 200 3.81 2.18 9.55
C VAL A 200 4.73 1.41 10.49
N ALA A 201 6.00 1.80 10.64
CA ALA A 201 6.92 1.26 11.64
C ALA A 201 8.04 2.27 11.94
N ASN A 202 8.50 2.38 13.18
CA ASN A 202 9.57 3.30 13.58
C ASN A 202 10.53 2.75 14.65
N GLY A 203 11.65 3.44 14.87
CA GLY A 203 12.66 3.07 15.86
C GLY A 203 13.55 1.89 15.44
N LEU A 204 13.54 1.56 14.16
CA LEU A 204 14.27 0.44 13.56
C LEU A 204 15.76 0.75 13.41
N ARG A 205 16.60 -0.29 13.44
CA ARG A 205 18.04 -0.22 13.18
C ARG A 205 18.37 -0.49 11.73
N ASN A 206 18.53 0.59 10.96
CA ASN A 206 18.83 0.57 9.52
C ASN A 206 18.08 -0.54 8.76
N PRO A 207 16.74 -0.43 8.60
CA PRO A 207 15.92 -1.49 8.01
C PRO A 207 16.23 -1.67 6.52
N VAL A 208 16.69 -2.86 6.14
CA VAL A 208 17.22 -3.18 4.80
C VAL A 208 16.21 -3.89 3.89
N ALA A 209 15.28 -4.64 4.47
CA ALA A 209 14.29 -5.39 3.71
C ALA A 209 12.97 -5.51 4.48
N MET A 210 11.88 -5.57 3.73
CA MET A 210 10.56 -5.97 4.20
C MET A 210 9.98 -6.92 3.14
N VAL A 211 9.35 -8.00 3.59
CA VAL A 211 8.67 -9.00 2.74
C VAL A 211 7.39 -9.49 3.40
N HIS A 212 6.45 -10.00 2.61
CA HIS A 212 5.24 -10.69 3.09
C HIS A 212 5.34 -12.21 2.91
N ALA A 213 4.55 -12.99 3.64
CA ALA A 213 4.54 -14.46 3.54
C ALA A 213 3.73 -15.01 2.35
N ASN A 214 2.80 -14.22 1.79
CA ASN A 214 1.89 -14.68 0.73
C ASN A 214 1.06 -15.92 1.18
N ASP A 215 0.67 -15.92 2.45
CA ASP A 215 -0.01 -16.99 3.18
C ASP A 215 -1.44 -16.60 3.61
N GLY A 216 -1.94 -15.45 3.12
CA GLY A 216 -3.22 -14.87 3.48
C GLY A 216 -3.23 -14.14 4.83
N THR A 217 -2.12 -14.07 5.56
CA THR A 217 -2.08 -13.47 6.91
C THR A 217 -1.84 -11.96 6.90
N HIS A 218 -1.42 -11.39 5.76
CA HIS A 218 -1.00 -9.99 5.62
C HIS A 218 0.06 -9.56 6.66
N ARG A 219 0.84 -10.52 7.16
CA ARG A 219 2.04 -10.27 7.97
C ARG A 219 3.19 -9.83 7.08
N PHE A 220 4.01 -8.93 7.62
CA PHE A 220 5.26 -8.53 6.99
C PHE A 220 6.44 -8.66 7.96
N PHE A 221 7.60 -8.98 7.41
CA PHE A 221 8.82 -9.34 8.13
C PHE A 221 9.89 -8.30 7.80
N VAL A 222 10.27 -7.49 8.80
CA VAL A 222 11.20 -6.36 8.64
C VAL A 222 12.59 -6.77 9.12
N ALA A 223 13.57 -6.75 8.24
CA ALA A 223 14.97 -7.01 8.55
C ALA A 223 15.74 -5.72 8.90
N GLU A 224 16.39 -5.73 10.06
CA GLU A 224 17.36 -4.72 10.51
C GLU A 224 18.79 -5.18 10.13
N GLN A 225 19.64 -4.27 9.60
CA GLN A 225 21.01 -4.60 9.15
C GLN A 225 21.85 -5.35 10.20
N LEU A 226 21.56 -5.13 11.49
CA LEU A 226 22.23 -5.79 12.62
C LEU A 226 21.95 -7.31 12.73
N GLY A 227 21.00 -7.85 11.94
CA GLY A 227 20.64 -9.27 11.92
C GLY A 227 19.41 -9.66 12.74
N TYR A 228 18.49 -8.71 13.01
CA TYR A 228 17.16 -9.03 13.51
C TYR A 228 16.16 -9.03 12.36
N VAL A 229 15.23 -9.99 12.33
CA VAL A 229 14.01 -9.92 11.51
C VAL A 229 12.81 -9.88 12.45
N TRP A 230 11.91 -8.92 12.28
CA TRP A 230 10.75 -8.68 13.15
C TRP A 230 9.43 -8.94 12.43
N THR A 231 8.54 -9.72 13.03
CA THR A 231 7.17 -9.93 12.51
C THR A 231 6.25 -8.78 12.90
N TYR A 232 5.59 -8.20 11.91
CA TYR A 232 4.47 -7.27 12.05
C TYR A 232 3.18 -7.93 11.57
N LEU A 233 2.09 -7.68 12.29
CA LEU A 233 0.76 -8.16 11.95
C LEU A 233 0.02 -7.18 11.04
N ALA A 234 -1.06 -7.64 10.38
CA ALA A 234 -1.91 -6.82 9.52
C ALA A 234 -2.51 -5.56 10.18
N ASN A 235 -2.58 -5.52 11.53
CA ASN A 235 -3.01 -4.35 12.29
C ASN A 235 -1.86 -3.36 12.64
N GLY A 236 -0.66 -3.58 12.12
CA GLY A 236 0.55 -2.78 12.38
C GLY A 236 1.29 -3.11 13.69
N SER A 237 0.74 -3.96 14.56
CA SER A 237 1.41 -4.34 15.81
C SER A 237 2.59 -5.28 15.54
N ARG A 238 3.71 -5.07 16.23
CA ARG A 238 4.90 -5.91 16.15
C ARG A 238 4.93 -6.94 17.28
N ILE A 239 5.42 -8.14 17.00
CA ILE A 239 5.71 -9.14 18.05
C ILE A 239 7.03 -8.75 18.77
N ASP A 240 7.12 -8.97 20.08
CA ASP A 240 8.33 -8.66 20.88
C ASP A 240 9.47 -9.68 20.69
N ARG A 241 9.17 -10.85 20.11
CA ARG A 241 10.13 -11.85 19.66
C ARG A 241 10.49 -11.65 18.18
N PRO A 242 11.78 -11.79 17.80
CA PRO A 242 12.18 -11.73 16.40
C PRO A 242 11.88 -13.04 15.67
N PHE A 243 11.46 -12.92 14.41
CA PHE A 243 11.30 -14.02 13.45
C PHE A 243 12.61 -14.77 13.22
N LEU A 244 13.71 -14.01 13.17
CA LEU A 244 15.07 -14.52 13.06
C LEU A 244 16.03 -13.58 13.79
N ASN A 245 17.09 -14.14 14.37
CA ASN A 245 18.14 -13.38 15.05
C ASN A 245 19.52 -13.97 14.75
N LEU A 246 20.26 -13.36 13.82
CA LEU A 246 21.62 -13.73 13.44
C LEU A 246 22.67 -12.73 13.96
N THR A 247 22.36 -11.89 14.96
CA THR A 247 23.24 -10.79 15.42
C THR A 247 24.57 -11.25 16.05
N LYS A 248 24.82 -12.56 16.14
CA LYS A 248 26.10 -13.17 16.54
C LYS A 248 26.97 -13.63 15.37
N ALA A 249 26.36 -13.82 14.19
CA ALA A 249 27.01 -14.32 12.98
C ALA A 249 27.20 -13.22 11.92
N VAL A 250 26.27 -12.27 11.87
CA VAL A 250 26.30 -11.11 10.95
C VAL A 250 27.51 -10.23 11.22
N LEU A 251 28.34 -10.05 10.19
CA LEU A 251 29.42 -9.07 10.15
C LEU A 251 28.85 -7.70 9.76
N THR A 252 28.93 -6.74 10.67
CA THR A 252 28.58 -5.33 10.42
C THR A 252 29.31 -4.43 11.41
N SER A 253 29.21 -3.11 11.26
CA SER A 253 29.80 -2.14 12.19
C SER A 253 28.89 -0.92 12.41
N PRO A 254 29.14 -0.09 13.44
CA PRO A 254 28.34 1.11 13.67
C PRO A 254 28.69 2.27 12.72
N TRP A 255 29.62 2.11 11.78
CA TRP A 255 29.99 3.16 10.83
C TRP A 255 28.82 3.55 9.92
N ALA A 256 28.80 4.83 9.55
CA ALA A 256 27.79 5.35 8.63
C ALA A 256 28.08 4.90 7.20
N GLY A 257 27.15 4.18 6.57
CA GLY A 257 27.34 3.63 5.22
C GLY A 257 28.27 2.41 5.14
N ASP A 258 28.41 1.63 6.22
CA ASP A 258 28.94 0.26 6.10
C ASP A 258 27.92 -0.58 5.32
N GLU A 259 28.32 -1.13 4.17
CA GLU A 259 27.44 -1.94 3.32
C GLU A 259 27.21 -3.35 3.90
N ARG A 260 28.04 -3.80 4.84
CA ARG A 260 27.97 -5.16 5.38
C ARG A 260 26.91 -5.32 6.46
N GLY A 261 26.26 -6.47 6.48
CA GLY A 261 25.32 -6.84 7.53
C GLY A 261 24.38 -7.94 7.08
N PHE A 262 23.21 -8.01 7.70
CA PHE A 262 22.06 -8.65 7.09
C PHE A 262 21.52 -7.72 6.00
N LEU A 263 21.26 -8.24 4.79
CA LEU A 263 20.92 -7.42 3.62
C LEU A 263 19.52 -7.74 3.07
N CYS A 264 19.17 -9.01 2.91
CA CYS A 264 17.81 -9.39 2.48
C CYS A 264 17.34 -10.73 3.06
N ILE A 265 16.02 -10.92 3.06
CA ILE A 265 15.31 -12.16 3.30
C ILE A 265 14.30 -12.38 2.16
N ALA A 266 14.19 -13.61 1.67
CA ALA A 266 13.15 -14.05 0.75
C ALA A 266 12.44 -15.27 1.34
N LEU A 267 11.11 -15.27 1.32
CA LEU A 267 10.29 -16.43 1.71
C LEU A 267 9.97 -17.24 0.46
N HIS A 268 9.94 -18.58 0.57
CA HIS A 268 9.68 -19.44 -0.58
C HIS A 268 8.29 -19.16 -1.18
N PRO A 269 8.07 -19.17 -2.52
CA PRO A 269 6.75 -18.83 -3.11
C PRO A 269 5.62 -19.76 -2.64
N ARG A 270 5.98 -20.98 -2.21
CA ARG A 270 5.08 -21.97 -1.61
C ARG A 270 5.25 -22.01 -0.08
N PHE A 271 5.39 -20.87 0.60
CA PHE A 271 5.81 -20.77 2.01
C PHE A 271 4.93 -21.60 2.97
N THR A 272 3.62 -21.63 2.75
CA THR A 272 2.65 -22.41 3.54
C THR A 272 2.91 -23.92 3.54
N VAL A 273 3.56 -24.45 2.50
CA VAL A 273 3.84 -25.88 2.31
C VAL A 273 5.32 -26.19 2.52
N VAL A 274 6.21 -25.44 1.87
CA VAL A 274 7.66 -25.67 1.89
C VAL A 274 8.31 -25.12 3.16
N ARG A 275 7.70 -24.11 3.80
CA ARG A 275 8.12 -23.57 5.10
C ARG A 275 9.59 -23.10 5.16
N LYS A 276 10.21 -22.74 4.02
CA LYS A 276 11.59 -22.26 3.94
C LYS A 276 11.70 -20.74 3.74
N ALA A 277 12.71 -20.16 4.36
CA ALA A 277 13.16 -18.78 4.18
C ALA A 277 14.65 -18.78 3.82
N TYR A 278 15.06 -17.84 2.97
CA TYR A 278 16.43 -17.69 2.48
C TYR A 278 16.94 -16.29 2.83
N VAL A 279 18.16 -16.18 3.35
CA VAL A 279 18.70 -14.92 3.88
C VAL A 279 20.10 -14.63 3.33
N TYR A 280 20.37 -13.35 3.05
CA TYR A 280 21.63 -12.84 2.50
C TYR A 280 22.32 -11.98 3.55
N TYR A 281 23.53 -12.35 3.95
CA TYR A 281 24.26 -11.64 4.99
C TYR A 281 25.78 -11.76 4.86
N SER A 282 26.48 -10.71 5.26
CA SER A 282 27.93 -10.70 5.42
C SER A 282 28.33 -11.50 6.66
N VAL A 283 29.39 -12.30 6.55
CA VAL A 283 30.01 -13.06 7.65
C VAL A 283 31.53 -12.93 7.58
N SER A 284 32.23 -13.27 8.68
CA SER A 284 33.68 -13.50 8.62
C SER A 284 34.01 -14.96 8.94
N VAL A 285 34.64 -15.64 7.98
CA VAL A 285 35.03 -17.05 8.08
C VAL A 285 36.54 -17.12 7.90
N ARG A 286 37.26 -17.69 8.89
CA ARG A 286 38.73 -17.80 8.88
C ARG A 286 39.50 -16.47 8.67
N LYS A 287 38.88 -15.33 9.00
CA LYS A 287 39.33 -13.93 8.76
C LYS A 287 39.18 -13.42 7.32
N GLU A 288 38.53 -14.17 6.44
CA GLU A 288 38.03 -13.66 5.16
C GLU A 288 36.65 -13.03 5.39
N GLU A 289 36.31 -11.97 4.67
CA GLU A 289 34.94 -11.45 4.60
C GLU A 289 34.21 -12.18 3.47
N ARG A 290 32.98 -12.62 3.72
CA ARG A 290 32.19 -13.41 2.78
C ARG A 290 30.75 -12.95 2.79
N ILE A 291 30.09 -13.04 1.64
CA ILE A 291 28.64 -13.16 1.58
C ILE A 291 28.27 -14.62 1.83
N ARG A 292 27.24 -14.82 2.66
CA ARG A 292 26.58 -16.10 2.84
C ARG A 292 25.10 -15.96 2.46
N ILE A 293 24.62 -16.91 1.66
CA ILE A 293 23.20 -17.19 1.46
C ILE A 293 22.89 -18.46 2.25
N SER A 294 21.95 -18.39 3.20
CA SER A 294 21.50 -19.56 3.97
C SER A 294 20.00 -19.72 3.92
N GLU A 295 19.59 -20.98 3.93
CA GLU A 295 18.22 -21.45 4.11
C GLU A 295 17.94 -21.71 5.59
N PHE A 296 16.71 -21.44 6.02
CA PHE A 296 16.17 -21.73 7.34
C PHE A 296 14.73 -22.25 7.20
N THR A 297 14.32 -23.16 8.08
CA THR A 297 12.94 -23.66 8.14
C THR A 297 12.09 -22.90 9.16
N LEU A 298 10.79 -22.79 8.91
CA LEU A 298 9.80 -22.21 9.83
C LEU A 298 9.47 -23.22 10.93
N SER A 299 9.69 -22.83 12.18
CA SER A 299 9.51 -23.66 13.38
C SER A 299 8.18 -24.42 13.36
N ALA A 300 8.20 -25.68 13.77
CA ALA A 300 6.99 -26.46 13.95
C ALA A 300 6.08 -25.85 15.05
N ASP A 301 6.68 -25.21 16.06
CA ASP A 301 5.98 -24.67 17.22
C ASP A 301 5.43 -23.26 17.02
N ASP A 302 6.01 -22.43 16.14
CA ASP A 302 5.65 -21.01 16.03
C ASP A 302 5.73 -20.52 14.57
N LEU A 303 4.58 -20.15 14.01
CA LEU A 303 4.50 -19.58 12.65
C LEU A 303 5.15 -18.19 12.53
N ASN A 304 5.64 -17.62 13.63
CA ASN A 304 6.34 -16.35 13.70
C ASN A 304 7.82 -16.51 14.11
N GLN A 305 8.41 -17.71 13.99
CA GLN A 305 9.82 -17.94 14.27
C GLN A 305 10.44 -18.97 13.30
N LEU A 306 11.61 -18.64 12.72
CA LEU A 306 12.46 -19.61 12.03
C LEU A 306 13.28 -20.41 13.04
N ASP A 307 13.50 -21.69 12.78
CA ASP A 307 14.37 -22.53 13.60
C ASP A 307 15.84 -22.25 13.28
N HIS A 308 16.52 -21.57 14.20
CA HIS A 308 17.96 -21.30 14.18
C HIS A 308 18.84 -22.55 14.03
N SER A 309 18.39 -23.73 14.45
CA SER A 309 19.15 -24.97 14.33
C SER A 309 19.10 -25.58 12.92
N SER A 310 18.19 -25.08 12.07
CA SER A 310 18.03 -25.49 10.67
C SER A 310 18.81 -24.66 9.65
N GLU A 311 19.83 -23.87 10.07
CA GLU A 311 20.69 -23.11 9.14
C GLU A 311 21.39 -24.06 8.15
N ARG A 312 21.03 -23.96 6.87
CA ARG A 312 21.67 -24.69 5.77
C ARG A 312 22.30 -23.68 4.80
N THR A 313 23.62 -23.59 4.80
CA THR A 313 24.36 -22.73 3.84
C THR A 313 24.08 -23.20 2.41
N ILE A 314 23.52 -22.30 1.59
CA ILE A 314 23.26 -22.53 0.17
C ILE A 314 24.50 -22.15 -0.66
N LEU A 315 25.06 -20.97 -0.41
CA LEU A 315 26.20 -20.43 -1.16
C LEU A 315 27.04 -19.51 -0.27
N GLU A 316 28.37 -19.54 -0.44
CA GLU A 316 29.28 -18.50 0.06
C GLU A 316 30.10 -17.92 -1.10
N VAL A 317 30.26 -16.59 -1.11
CA VAL A 317 31.15 -15.87 -2.04
C VAL A 317 32.14 -15.05 -1.22
N VAL A 318 33.43 -15.06 -1.60
CA VAL A 318 34.49 -14.34 -0.89
C VAL A 318 34.59 -12.91 -1.41
N GLU A 319 34.46 -11.94 -0.50
CA GLU A 319 34.45 -10.52 -0.84
C GLU A 319 35.89 -9.94 -0.79
N PRO A 320 36.43 -9.41 -1.91
CA PRO A 320 37.77 -8.83 -1.95
C PRO A 320 37.85 -7.39 -1.39
N ALA A 321 36.72 -6.79 -1.01
CA ALA A 321 36.61 -5.59 -0.18
C ALA A 321 35.29 -5.58 0.62
N SER A 322 35.18 -4.70 1.60
CA SER A 322 34.04 -4.59 2.52
C SER A 322 32.86 -3.79 1.95
N ASN A 323 32.66 -3.79 0.63
CA ASN A 323 31.79 -2.86 -0.08
C ASN A 323 31.47 -3.38 -1.51
N HIS A 324 30.42 -2.86 -2.15
CA HIS A 324 29.73 -3.44 -3.30
C HIS A 324 29.26 -4.89 -3.07
N ASN A 325 28.58 -5.10 -1.95
CA ASN A 325 28.20 -6.43 -1.49
C ASN A 325 26.93 -6.99 -2.16
N GLY A 326 26.30 -6.26 -3.09
CA GLY A 326 24.96 -6.58 -3.59
C GLY A 326 23.95 -6.63 -2.44
N GLY A 327 23.07 -7.63 -2.43
CA GLY A 327 22.25 -7.90 -1.24
C GLY A 327 20.90 -8.55 -1.50
N GLN A 328 20.35 -8.43 -2.71
CA GLN A 328 18.99 -8.85 -2.99
C GLN A 328 18.85 -10.38 -3.08
N LEU A 329 17.77 -10.89 -2.50
CA LEU A 329 17.18 -12.21 -2.78
C LEU A 329 15.73 -12.01 -3.18
N LEU A 330 15.29 -12.66 -4.25
CA LEU A 330 13.87 -12.79 -4.61
C LEU A 330 13.62 -14.07 -5.39
N PHE A 331 12.36 -14.48 -5.49
CA PHE A 331 11.95 -15.59 -6.34
C PHE A 331 11.33 -15.09 -7.64
N GLY A 332 11.66 -15.75 -8.75
CA GLY A 332 11.00 -15.52 -10.03
C GLY A 332 9.60 -16.16 -10.09
N HIS A 333 8.76 -15.70 -11.03
CA HIS A 333 7.50 -16.40 -11.36
C HIS A 333 7.74 -17.74 -12.07
N ASP A 334 8.99 -18.04 -12.44
CA ASP A 334 9.48 -19.34 -12.88
C ASP A 334 9.85 -20.29 -11.71
N GLY A 335 9.80 -19.80 -10.46
CA GLY A 335 9.99 -20.57 -9.24
C GLY A 335 11.42 -20.57 -8.68
N TYR A 336 12.40 -20.05 -9.44
CA TYR A 336 13.82 -20.10 -9.05
C TYR A 336 14.24 -18.94 -8.13
N LEU A 337 15.26 -19.17 -7.31
CA LEU A 337 15.86 -18.17 -6.42
C LEU A 337 16.88 -17.32 -7.21
N TYR A 338 16.66 -16.02 -7.26
CA TYR A 338 17.58 -15.05 -7.85
C TYR A 338 18.44 -14.39 -6.76
N VAL A 339 19.75 -14.31 -6.99
CA VAL A 339 20.74 -13.77 -6.06
C VAL A 339 21.55 -12.67 -6.75
N PHE A 340 21.64 -11.49 -6.15
CA PHE A 340 22.25 -10.30 -6.76
C PHE A 340 23.51 -9.93 -5.98
N ILE A 341 24.67 -10.08 -6.62
CA ILE A 341 25.99 -9.95 -5.98
C ILE A 341 26.79 -8.88 -6.74
N GLY A 342 27.25 -7.85 -6.02
CA GLY A 342 28.07 -6.78 -6.59
C GLY A 342 29.49 -7.23 -6.93
N ASP A 343 30.29 -6.33 -7.51
CA ASP A 343 31.60 -6.61 -8.09
C ASP A 343 32.70 -6.98 -7.06
N GLY A 344 32.39 -6.94 -5.76
CA GLY A 344 33.34 -7.20 -4.67
C GLY A 344 34.17 -5.98 -4.26
N GLY A 345 33.87 -4.80 -4.80
CA GLY A 345 34.23 -3.51 -4.23
C GLY A 345 35.42 -2.80 -4.87
N ARG A 346 35.81 -1.70 -4.21
CA ARG A 346 36.86 -0.75 -4.64
C ARG A 346 36.46 0.05 -5.90
N ALA A 347 37.19 1.12 -6.17
CA ALA A 347 36.89 2.00 -7.29
C ALA A 347 37.25 1.34 -8.64
N GLY A 348 36.24 1.14 -9.49
CA GLY A 348 36.41 0.69 -10.87
C GLY A 348 36.80 -0.77 -11.03
N ASP A 349 36.25 -1.69 -10.24
CA ASP A 349 36.40 -3.15 -10.35
C ASP A 349 37.82 -3.58 -10.78
N PRO A 350 38.84 -3.38 -9.92
CA PRO A 350 40.25 -3.50 -10.30
C PRO A 350 40.73 -4.96 -10.42
N PHE A 351 39.80 -5.93 -10.42
CA PHE A 351 40.12 -7.35 -10.31
C PHE A 351 40.29 -8.01 -11.69
N GLY A 352 41.45 -8.64 -11.89
CA GLY A 352 41.79 -9.25 -13.18
C GLY A 352 41.91 -8.24 -14.34
N LYS A 353 41.79 -8.74 -15.57
CA LYS A 353 42.02 -7.94 -16.80
C LYS A 353 40.87 -6.95 -17.10
N PHE A 354 39.63 -7.38 -16.85
CA PHE A 354 38.39 -6.71 -17.28
C PHE A 354 37.38 -6.47 -16.15
N GLY A 355 37.76 -6.73 -14.90
CA GLY A 355 36.87 -6.69 -13.74
C GLY A 355 36.25 -8.06 -13.44
N ASN A 356 35.86 -8.27 -12.19
CA ASN A 356 35.01 -9.38 -11.76
C ASN A 356 33.69 -9.40 -12.53
N SER A 357 33.12 -8.23 -12.81
CA SER A 357 31.78 -8.06 -13.38
C SER A 357 31.66 -8.66 -14.78
N GLN A 358 32.65 -8.41 -15.64
CA GLN A 358 32.79 -9.05 -16.96
C GLN A 358 33.37 -10.47 -16.89
N ASN A 359 33.91 -10.89 -15.75
CA ASN A 359 34.49 -12.22 -15.58
C ASN A 359 33.41 -13.26 -15.23
N LYS A 360 33.09 -14.17 -16.16
CA LYS A 360 32.15 -15.28 -15.92
C LYS A 360 32.75 -16.41 -15.06
N SER A 361 34.05 -16.41 -14.79
CA SER A 361 34.72 -17.36 -13.88
C SER A 361 34.54 -17.02 -12.39
N THR A 362 33.70 -16.04 -12.05
CA THR A 362 33.40 -15.62 -10.67
C THR A 362 31.94 -15.21 -10.52
N LEU A 363 31.41 -15.34 -9.31
CA LEU A 363 30.03 -15.00 -8.93
C LEU A 363 29.87 -13.50 -8.57
N LEU A 364 30.96 -12.75 -8.52
CA LEU A 364 30.98 -11.31 -8.22
C LEU A 364 30.57 -10.48 -9.46
N GLY A 365 29.74 -9.47 -9.28
CA GLY A 365 29.18 -8.63 -10.35
C GLY A 365 28.24 -9.42 -11.26
N LYS A 366 27.30 -10.15 -10.66
CA LYS A 366 26.37 -11.10 -11.32
C LYS A 366 24.96 -11.04 -10.74
N VAL A 367 24.01 -11.44 -11.58
CA VAL A 367 22.72 -11.99 -11.16
C VAL A 367 22.80 -13.51 -11.35
N LEU A 368 22.62 -14.26 -10.27
CA LEU A 368 22.55 -15.72 -10.28
C LEU A 368 21.09 -16.18 -10.26
N ARG A 369 20.83 -17.39 -10.76
CA ARG A 369 19.50 -18.05 -10.74
C ARG A 369 19.68 -19.52 -10.39
N LEU A 370 19.18 -19.90 -9.22
CA LEU A 370 19.41 -21.20 -8.57
C LEU A 370 18.09 -21.93 -8.36
N ASP A 371 18.13 -23.26 -8.46
CA ASP A 371 17.03 -24.13 -8.07
C ASP A 371 17.25 -24.65 -6.63
N VAL A 372 16.30 -24.39 -5.75
CA VAL A 372 16.38 -24.72 -4.31
C VAL A 372 15.32 -25.74 -3.89
N ASP A 373 14.47 -26.18 -4.82
CA ASP A 373 13.42 -27.15 -4.55
C ASP A 373 13.97 -28.60 -4.57
N ASN A 374 13.39 -29.49 -3.76
CA ASN A 374 13.75 -30.92 -3.64
C ASN A 374 15.19 -31.24 -3.18
N ASN A 375 16.02 -30.24 -2.85
CA ASN A 375 17.44 -30.39 -2.51
C ASN A 375 17.73 -30.70 -1.02
N ASP A 376 16.80 -31.32 -0.29
CA ASP A 376 16.89 -31.52 1.17
C ASP A 376 17.94 -32.56 1.61
N HIS A 377 18.42 -33.41 0.69
CA HIS A 377 19.30 -34.55 0.98
C HIS A 377 20.52 -34.62 0.04
N THR A 378 20.77 -33.57 -0.73
CA THR A 378 21.72 -33.50 -1.86
C THR A 378 22.57 -32.23 -1.76
N ASP A 379 23.21 -31.83 -2.86
CA ASP A 379 23.85 -30.51 -2.98
C ASP A 379 22.88 -29.37 -2.61
N PRO A 380 23.35 -28.21 -2.10
CA PRO A 380 22.46 -27.22 -1.51
C PRO A 380 21.43 -26.63 -2.48
N TYR A 381 21.78 -26.57 -3.76
CA TYR A 381 20.98 -26.11 -4.88
C TYR A 381 21.31 -26.90 -6.16
N SER A 382 20.36 -26.95 -7.09
CA SER A 382 20.53 -27.37 -8.48
C SER A 382 20.72 -26.16 -9.41
N ILE A 383 21.27 -26.38 -10.60
CA ILE A 383 21.26 -25.36 -11.67
C ILE A 383 20.03 -25.58 -12.56
N PRO A 384 19.21 -24.55 -12.82
CA PRO A 384 18.14 -24.63 -13.82
C PRO A 384 18.70 -25.02 -15.18
N SER A 385 18.13 -26.06 -15.81
CA SER A 385 18.66 -26.66 -17.05
C SER A 385 18.63 -25.72 -18.27
N ASP A 386 18.02 -24.55 -18.14
CA ASP A 386 17.97 -23.52 -19.17
C ASP A 386 18.92 -22.33 -18.91
N ASN A 387 19.71 -22.32 -17.82
CA ASN A 387 20.63 -21.21 -17.52
C ASN A 387 21.61 -20.94 -18.68
N PRO A 388 21.87 -19.66 -19.03
CA PRO A 388 22.44 -19.28 -20.33
C PRO A 388 23.89 -19.74 -20.57
N PHE A 389 24.68 -19.96 -19.52
CA PHE A 389 26.12 -20.20 -19.63
C PHE A 389 26.55 -21.64 -19.32
N LEU A 390 25.61 -22.59 -19.21
CA LEU A 390 25.85 -24.02 -18.92
C LEU A 390 26.90 -24.70 -19.82
N GLY A 391 27.03 -24.26 -21.08
CA GLY A 391 28.00 -24.79 -22.04
C GLY A 391 29.18 -23.86 -22.37
N GLU A 392 29.28 -22.69 -21.72
CA GLU A 392 30.36 -21.74 -22.00
C GLU A 392 31.61 -22.10 -21.17
N LYS A 393 32.73 -22.35 -21.86
CA LYS A 393 33.99 -22.68 -21.19
C LYS A 393 34.43 -21.53 -20.27
N ASP A 394 34.98 -21.87 -19.11
CA ASP A 394 35.49 -20.94 -18.10
C ASP A 394 34.41 -20.00 -17.51
N SER A 395 33.13 -20.36 -17.64
CA SER A 395 31.97 -19.67 -17.06
C SER A 395 31.31 -20.50 -15.94
N LEU A 396 30.72 -19.84 -14.96
CA LEU A 396 29.98 -20.49 -13.87
C LEU A 396 28.48 -20.68 -14.21
N PRO A 397 27.92 -21.88 -13.99
CA PRO A 397 26.57 -22.24 -14.46
C PRO A 397 25.43 -21.56 -13.67
N GLU A 398 25.71 -21.03 -12.48
CA GLU A 398 24.78 -20.24 -11.66
C GLU A 398 24.36 -18.92 -12.33
N ILE A 399 25.18 -18.40 -13.25
CA ILE A 399 25.03 -17.04 -13.78
C ILE A 399 23.83 -16.96 -14.73
N TYR A 400 22.91 -16.04 -14.42
CA TYR A 400 21.79 -15.65 -15.26
C TYR A 400 22.08 -14.37 -16.05
N ALA A 401 22.74 -13.39 -15.44
CA ALA A 401 23.20 -12.15 -16.09
C ALA A 401 24.50 -11.65 -15.42
N TYR A 402 25.26 -10.80 -16.13
CA TYR A 402 26.58 -10.34 -15.69
C TYR A 402 26.87 -8.89 -16.09
N GLY A 403 28.03 -8.38 -15.68
CA GLY A 403 28.42 -7.00 -15.99
C GLY A 403 27.66 -5.96 -15.17
N VAL A 404 27.23 -6.31 -13.96
CA VAL A 404 26.54 -5.43 -12.99
C VAL A 404 27.53 -4.98 -11.91
N ARG A 405 27.34 -3.80 -11.31
CA ARG A 405 28.28 -3.18 -10.37
C ARG A 405 27.96 -3.47 -8.91
N ASN A 406 26.81 -3.00 -8.44
CA ASN A 406 26.30 -3.15 -7.09
C ASN A 406 24.78 -3.00 -7.08
N MET A 407 24.09 -3.94 -7.75
CA MET A 407 22.62 -3.97 -7.76
C MET A 407 22.08 -4.18 -6.34
N TRP A 408 21.41 -3.16 -5.81
CA TRP A 408 21.02 -3.10 -4.41
C TRP A 408 19.60 -3.61 -4.18
N ARG A 409 18.57 -2.90 -4.66
CA ARG A 409 17.19 -3.42 -4.69
C ARG A 409 16.75 -3.73 -6.10
N CYS A 410 16.29 -4.97 -6.26
CA CYS A 410 15.55 -5.42 -7.44
C CYS A 410 14.15 -5.89 -7.03
N SER A 411 13.23 -5.89 -8.00
CA SER A 411 11.85 -6.33 -7.84
C SER A 411 11.36 -6.99 -9.13
N ILE A 412 10.34 -7.85 -9.02
CA ILE A 412 9.67 -8.43 -10.17
C ILE A 412 8.27 -7.85 -10.27
N ASP A 413 7.93 -7.34 -11.45
CA ASP A 413 6.58 -6.88 -11.76
C ASP A 413 5.58 -8.04 -11.55
N ARG A 414 4.64 -7.85 -10.61
CA ARG A 414 3.53 -8.81 -10.36
C ARG A 414 2.64 -8.97 -11.61
N GLY A 415 2.72 -8.01 -12.53
CA GLY A 415 1.80 -7.82 -13.66
C GLY A 415 0.63 -6.95 -13.28
N ASP A 416 0.01 -6.33 -14.29
CA ASP A 416 -1.26 -5.65 -14.11
C ASP A 416 -2.32 -6.60 -13.52
N PRO A 417 -3.04 -6.23 -12.44
CA PRO A 417 -3.98 -7.14 -11.77
C PRO A 417 -5.20 -7.60 -12.60
N VAL A 418 -5.44 -7.01 -13.78
CA VAL A 418 -6.58 -7.36 -14.66
C VAL A 418 -6.10 -8.05 -15.94
N THR A 419 -5.02 -7.58 -16.55
CA THR A 419 -4.52 -8.06 -17.84
C THR A 419 -3.29 -8.97 -17.74
N GLY A 420 -2.62 -9.02 -16.59
CA GLY A 420 -1.33 -9.69 -16.40
C GLY A 420 -0.14 -9.02 -17.11
N GLN A 421 -0.35 -7.91 -17.81
CA GLN A 421 0.68 -7.26 -18.62
C GLN A 421 1.88 -6.83 -17.77
N GLY A 422 3.08 -7.10 -18.27
CA GLY A 422 4.35 -6.78 -17.62
C GLY A 422 4.84 -7.80 -16.58
N ARG A 423 4.02 -8.80 -16.23
CA ARG A 423 4.36 -9.84 -15.23
C ARG A 423 5.69 -10.53 -15.55
N GLY A 424 6.56 -10.62 -14.54
CA GLY A 424 7.83 -11.36 -14.63
C GLY A 424 9.02 -10.53 -15.11
N ARG A 425 8.83 -9.27 -15.51
CA ARG A 425 9.94 -8.34 -15.74
C ARG A 425 10.66 -8.05 -14.42
N LEU A 426 11.96 -8.28 -14.41
CA LEU A 426 12.86 -8.04 -13.29
C LEU A 426 13.50 -6.66 -13.45
N PHE A 427 13.21 -5.75 -12.53
CA PHE A 427 13.76 -4.40 -12.48
C PHE A 427 14.84 -4.33 -11.39
N CYS A 428 15.91 -3.59 -11.62
CA CYS A 428 16.95 -3.31 -10.63
C CYS A 428 17.33 -1.83 -10.61
N GLY A 429 17.87 -1.35 -9.49
CA GLY A 429 18.76 -0.19 -9.46
C GLY A 429 20.21 -0.64 -9.29
N ASP A 430 21.10 -0.21 -10.17
CA ASP A 430 22.55 -0.48 -10.07
C ASP A 430 23.32 0.81 -9.71
N VAL A 431 24.09 0.75 -8.62
CA VAL A 431 24.72 1.92 -8.02
C VAL A 431 25.96 2.36 -8.79
N GLY A 432 26.00 3.65 -9.13
CA GLY A 432 27.04 4.29 -9.93
C GLY A 432 28.43 4.37 -9.29
N GLN A 433 29.44 4.70 -10.09
CA GLN A 433 30.82 4.86 -9.60
C GLN A 433 31.21 6.32 -9.32
N ASN A 434 30.89 7.23 -10.24
CA ASN A 434 31.34 8.62 -10.28
C ASN A 434 30.45 9.56 -11.11
N LYS A 435 29.74 9.05 -12.13
CA LYS A 435 29.02 9.85 -13.14
C LYS A 435 27.51 9.61 -13.14
N PHE A 436 27.06 8.36 -13.19
CA PHE A 436 25.66 7.98 -13.41
C PHE A 436 25.22 6.85 -12.49
N GLU A 437 23.99 6.95 -12.00
CA GLU A 437 23.24 5.88 -11.33
C GLU A 437 22.22 5.28 -12.32
N GLU A 438 21.91 3.99 -12.21
CA GLU A 438 21.28 3.22 -13.29
C GLU A 438 20.02 2.46 -12.85
N VAL A 439 19.05 2.31 -13.76
CA VAL A 439 17.85 1.48 -13.59
C VAL A 439 17.72 0.55 -14.78
N ASP A 440 17.65 -0.75 -14.51
CA ASP A 440 17.80 -1.81 -15.49
C ASP A 440 16.60 -2.74 -15.57
N LEU A 441 16.35 -3.28 -16.77
CA LEU A 441 15.55 -4.48 -16.98
C LEU A 441 16.49 -5.67 -17.17
N ILE A 442 16.38 -6.67 -16.31
CA ILE A 442 17.30 -7.82 -16.26
C ILE A 442 16.81 -8.96 -17.15
N PHE A 443 17.60 -9.28 -18.17
CA PHE A 443 17.32 -10.32 -19.15
C PHE A 443 18.30 -11.48 -19.04
N LYS A 444 17.81 -12.67 -19.41
CA LYS A 444 18.58 -13.92 -19.44
C LYS A 444 19.76 -13.82 -20.41
N GLY A 445 20.97 -14.04 -19.90
CA GLY A 445 22.22 -13.92 -20.63
C GLY A 445 22.75 -12.49 -20.77
N GLY A 446 22.03 -11.49 -20.24
CA GLY A 446 22.34 -10.08 -20.41
C GLY A 446 23.69 -9.66 -19.81
N ASN A 447 24.37 -8.76 -20.51
CA ASN A 447 25.57 -8.05 -20.06
C ASN A 447 25.20 -6.59 -19.77
N TYR A 448 25.40 -6.11 -18.55
CA TYR A 448 25.09 -4.72 -18.17
C TYR A 448 26.31 -3.78 -18.27
N GLY A 449 27.38 -4.26 -18.91
CA GLY A 449 28.47 -3.42 -19.40
C GLY A 449 29.47 -2.91 -18.36
N TRP A 450 29.20 -2.97 -17.05
CA TRP A 450 30.18 -2.61 -16.02
C TRP A 450 31.35 -3.61 -16.03
N ARG A 451 32.63 -3.20 -15.97
CA ARG A 451 33.16 -1.83 -15.78
C ARG A 451 33.53 -1.06 -17.05
N ALA A 452 33.08 -1.50 -18.22
CA ALA A 452 33.34 -0.78 -19.47
C ALA A 452 32.46 0.47 -19.62
N LYS A 453 31.19 0.39 -19.23
CA LYS A 453 30.24 1.50 -19.17
C LYS A 453 29.81 1.83 -17.75
N GLU A 454 29.19 2.99 -17.61
CA GLU A 454 28.55 3.57 -16.44
C GLU A 454 27.45 4.50 -16.98
N GLY A 455 26.20 4.06 -16.91
CA GLY A 455 25.08 4.62 -17.66
C GLY A 455 25.33 4.56 -19.17
N PHE A 456 24.77 5.53 -19.88
CA PHE A 456 25.01 5.74 -21.31
C PHE A 456 26.44 6.22 -21.66
N SER A 457 27.42 6.09 -20.75
CA SER A 457 28.79 6.59 -20.91
C SER A 457 29.85 5.49 -20.73
N CYS A 458 30.95 5.57 -21.47
CA CYS A 458 32.13 4.77 -21.17
C CYS A 458 32.73 5.14 -19.80
N TYR A 459 33.12 4.13 -19.02
CA TYR A 459 33.94 4.25 -17.81
C TYR A 459 35.39 3.85 -18.14
N ASP A 460 35.64 2.57 -18.38
CA ASP A 460 36.92 2.08 -18.91
C ASP A 460 36.92 2.20 -20.44
N ASN A 461 37.37 3.35 -20.95
CA ASN A 461 37.47 3.63 -22.40
C ASN A 461 38.23 2.55 -23.20
N ARG A 462 39.12 1.75 -22.56
CA ARG A 462 39.82 0.67 -23.26
C ARG A 462 38.94 -0.55 -23.46
N LEU A 463 38.05 -0.87 -22.51
CA LEU A 463 37.06 -1.93 -22.68
C LEU A 463 35.90 -1.45 -23.58
N CYS A 464 35.39 -0.23 -23.33
CA CYS A 464 34.25 0.35 -24.02
C CYS A 464 34.44 0.50 -25.55
N HIS A 465 35.67 0.69 -26.03
CA HIS A 465 35.98 0.84 -27.45
C HIS A 465 36.59 -0.42 -28.11
N ASN A 466 37.02 -1.41 -27.34
CA ASN A 466 37.81 -2.55 -27.84
C ASN A 466 37.11 -3.92 -27.67
N SER A 467 35.85 -3.92 -27.26
CA SER A 467 35.01 -5.11 -27.19
C SER A 467 33.59 -4.78 -27.65
N SER A 468 33.05 -5.59 -28.56
CA SER A 468 31.61 -5.70 -28.75
C SER A 468 31.07 -6.47 -27.55
N LEU A 469 30.64 -5.74 -26.52
CA LEU A 469 30.20 -6.33 -25.24
C LEU A 469 28.78 -6.90 -25.29
N ASP A 470 28.04 -6.61 -26.38
CA ASP A 470 26.61 -6.87 -26.54
C ASP A 470 25.80 -6.41 -25.32
N ASP A 471 26.15 -5.21 -24.84
CA ASP A 471 25.68 -4.71 -23.56
C ASP A 471 24.30 -4.06 -23.64
N ILE A 472 23.46 -4.41 -22.67
CA ILE A 472 22.11 -3.92 -22.49
C ILE A 472 22.22 -2.62 -21.70
N LEU A 473 21.82 -1.51 -22.32
CA LEU A 473 21.80 -0.20 -21.68
C LEU A 473 20.62 -0.10 -20.69
N PRO A 474 20.77 0.67 -19.59
CA PRO A 474 19.69 0.89 -18.63
C PRO A 474 18.47 1.56 -19.25
N ILE A 475 17.27 1.24 -18.75
CA ILE A 475 16.02 1.91 -19.16
C ILE A 475 15.98 3.37 -18.71
N TYR A 476 16.75 3.72 -17.68
CA TYR A 476 16.96 5.10 -17.22
C TYR A 476 18.30 5.21 -16.48
N ALA A 477 19.06 6.28 -16.74
CA ALA A 477 20.27 6.59 -15.98
C ALA A 477 20.35 8.10 -15.69
N TYR A 478 20.75 8.47 -14.49
CA TYR A 478 20.76 9.86 -14.02
C TYR A 478 22.11 10.29 -13.43
N PRO A 479 22.55 11.54 -13.67
CA PRO A 479 23.90 11.96 -13.30
C PRO A 479 24.05 12.23 -11.79
N HIS A 480 25.28 12.14 -11.26
CA HIS A 480 25.68 12.36 -9.85
C HIS A 480 25.40 13.78 -9.29
N LYS A 481 24.70 14.62 -10.05
CA LYS A 481 24.16 15.93 -9.68
C LYS A 481 22.71 15.84 -9.17
N LEU A 482 21.96 14.81 -9.55
CA LEU A 482 20.57 14.58 -9.11
C LEU A 482 20.54 13.71 -7.85
N GLY A 483 21.13 12.52 -7.92
CA GLY A 483 21.36 11.59 -6.80
C GLY A 483 22.78 11.00 -6.87
N LYS A 484 23.14 10.05 -5.99
CA LYS A 484 24.47 9.40 -5.94
C LYS A 484 24.49 7.99 -5.31
N SER A 485 23.34 7.33 -5.27
CA SER A 485 23.20 5.92 -4.90
C SER A 485 21.76 5.55 -5.17
N VAL A 486 21.46 5.02 -6.36
CA VAL A 486 20.11 4.51 -6.66
C VAL A 486 19.76 3.39 -5.69
N THR A 487 18.62 3.51 -5.04
CA THR A 487 18.12 2.48 -4.13
C THR A 487 17.52 1.31 -4.90
N GLY A 488 17.04 1.55 -6.13
CA GLY A 488 16.10 0.67 -6.84
C GLY A 488 14.66 0.95 -6.42
N GLY A 489 13.71 0.13 -6.90
CA GLY A 489 12.28 0.39 -6.76
C GLY A 489 11.39 -0.77 -7.21
N TYR A 490 10.09 -0.50 -7.33
CA TYR A 490 9.05 -1.46 -7.71
C TYR A 490 8.08 -0.84 -8.72
N ILE A 491 7.59 -1.67 -9.66
CA ILE A 491 6.35 -1.35 -10.37
C ILE A 491 5.20 -1.42 -9.34
N TYR A 492 4.52 -0.31 -9.06
CA TYR A 492 3.35 -0.34 -8.18
C TYR A 492 2.25 -1.18 -8.84
N ARG A 493 1.82 -2.26 -8.16
CA ARG A 493 0.72 -3.16 -8.55
C ARG A 493 -0.31 -3.34 -7.43
N GLY A 494 -0.26 -2.48 -6.41
CA GLY A 494 -1.15 -2.55 -5.26
C GLY A 494 -2.60 -2.31 -5.62
N CYS A 495 -3.49 -2.93 -4.86
CA CYS A 495 -4.92 -2.75 -5.09
C CYS A 495 -5.35 -1.29 -4.86
N GLN A 496 -4.82 -0.65 -3.81
CA GLN A 496 -5.40 0.58 -3.29
C GLN A 496 -5.10 1.80 -4.15
N MET A 497 -3.96 2.00 -4.81
CA MET A 497 -3.66 3.27 -5.53
C MET A 497 -3.69 3.05 -7.06
N PRO A 498 -4.86 3.05 -7.73
CA PRO A 498 -5.00 2.59 -9.11
C PRO A 498 -4.31 3.52 -10.11
N ASN A 499 -4.11 4.77 -9.74
CA ASN A 499 -3.34 5.77 -10.49
C ASN A 499 -1.84 5.46 -10.55
N LEU A 500 -1.30 4.80 -9.52
CA LEU A 500 0.11 4.43 -9.48
C LEU A 500 0.37 3.12 -10.25
N ASN A 501 -0.67 2.38 -10.65
CA ASN A 501 -0.54 1.11 -11.35
C ASN A 501 0.34 1.23 -12.61
N GLY A 502 1.44 0.47 -12.64
CA GLY A 502 2.40 0.47 -13.74
C GLY A 502 3.47 1.56 -13.68
N LEU A 503 3.49 2.43 -12.66
CA LEU A 503 4.63 3.30 -12.38
C LEU A 503 5.75 2.51 -11.70
N TYR A 504 6.97 2.54 -12.25
CA TYR A 504 8.15 2.11 -11.52
C TYR A 504 8.55 3.21 -10.54
N ILE A 505 8.24 3.04 -9.27
CA ILE A 505 8.55 4.02 -8.21
C ILE A 505 9.82 3.57 -7.49
N PHE A 506 10.82 4.47 -7.46
CA PHE A 506 12.17 4.21 -6.97
C PHE A 506 12.72 5.43 -6.23
N GLY A 507 13.90 5.30 -5.64
CA GLY A 507 14.54 6.37 -4.88
C GLY A 507 16.05 6.37 -4.95
N ASP A 508 16.64 7.39 -4.33
CA ASP A 508 18.10 7.58 -4.22
C ASP A 508 18.50 7.83 -2.76
N PHE A 509 19.34 6.94 -2.22
CA PHE A 509 19.78 6.95 -0.82
C PHE A 509 20.55 8.21 -0.43
N MET A 510 21.38 8.76 -1.34
CA MET A 510 22.28 9.87 -1.02
C MET A 510 21.64 11.25 -1.10
N SER A 511 20.64 11.44 -1.97
CA SER A 511 19.87 12.68 -2.10
C SER A 511 18.58 12.65 -1.27
N GLY A 512 17.96 11.49 -1.11
CA GLY A 512 16.61 11.33 -0.57
C GLY A 512 15.53 11.74 -1.55
N ARG A 513 15.75 11.57 -2.87
CA ARG A 513 14.72 11.74 -3.90
C ARG A 513 13.83 10.50 -3.99
N LEU A 514 12.55 10.72 -4.24
CA LEU A 514 11.62 9.73 -4.78
C LEU A 514 11.33 10.09 -6.24
N MET A 515 11.26 9.09 -7.10
CA MET A 515 11.19 9.24 -8.55
C MET A 515 10.27 8.17 -9.14
N SER A 516 9.78 8.40 -10.35
CA SER A 516 8.95 7.46 -11.09
C SER A 516 9.33 7.38 -12.56
N LEU A 517 9.25 6.18 -13.13
CA LEU A 517 9.27 5.95 -14.57
C LEU A 517 7.92 5.36 -15.03
N LYS A 518 7.43 5.76 -16.20
CA LYS A 518 6.26 5.16 -16.84
C LYS A 518 6.55 4.77 -18.29
N GLU A 519 6.37 3.50 -18.60
CA GLU A 519 6.53 2.95 -19.95
C GLU A 519 5.41 3.44 -20.89
N ASN A 520 5.80 4.08 -22.00
CA ASN A 520 4.91 4.33 -23.13
C ASN A 520 4.82 3.05 -23.97
N GLN A 521 3.76 2.28 -23.77
CA GLN A 521 3.56 0.98 -24.42
C GLN A 521 3.55 1.02 -25.96
N ASN A 522 3.41 2.20 -26.57
CA ASN A 522 3.45 2.36 -28.03
C ASN A 522 4.87 2.58 -28.59
N THR A 523 5.82 3.04 -27.77
CA THR A 523 7.20 3.36 -28.20
C THR A 523 8.29 2.60 -27.45
N GLY A 524 7.99 2.03 -26.28
CA GLY A 524 8.97 1.41 -25.37
C GLY A 524 9.80 2.41 -24.56
N GLU A 525 9.56 3.71 -24.72
CA GLU A 525 10.26 4.77 -23.98
C GLU A 525 9.71 4.93 -22.56
N TRP A 526 10.54 5.40 -21.64
CA TRP A 526 10.17 5.60 -20.23
C TRP A 526 10.10 7.10 -19.88
N ASP A 527 8.88 7.58 -19.60
CA ASP A 527 8.62 8.94 -19.12
C ASP A 527 9.07 9.08 -17.66
N TYR A 528 9.86 10.11 -17.34
CA TYR A 528 10.43 10.34 -16.00
C TYR A 528 9.71 11.47 -15.27
N LYS A 529 9.30 11.21 -14.02
CA LYS A 529 8.80 12.27 -13.11
C LYS A 529 9.36 12.12 -11.70
N GLU A 530 9.81 13.24 -11.15
CA GLU A 530 10.10 13.38 -9.71
C GLU A 530 8.81 13.14 -8.89
N ILE A 531 8.96 12.65 -7.66
CA ILE A 531 7.87 12.54 -6.68
C ILE A 531 8.11 13.55 -5.56
N CYS A 532 7.15 14.46 -5.39
CA CYS A 532 7.13 15.49 -4.38
C CYS A 532 6.12 15.17 -3.28
N MET A 533 6.35 15.69 -2.08
CA MET A 533 5.40 15.56 -0.97
C MET A 533 4.36 16.67 -0.99
N GLY A 534 3.09 16.29 -0.89
CA GLY A 534 1.95 17.21 -0.90
C GLY A 534 2.03 18.28 0.20
N LYS A 535 1.88 19.54 -0.22
CA LYS A 535 1.89 20.73 0.64
C LYS A 535 0.46 21.17 0.98
N GLY A 536 0.30 22.03 2.00
CA GLY A 536 -0.99 22.64 2.33
C GLY A 536 -2.08 21.59 2.57
N GLN A 537 -3.27 21.77 1.97
CA GLN A 537 -4.37 20.81 2.09
C GLN A 537 -4.07 19.41 1.52
N THR A 538 -3.10 19.25 0.60
CA THR A 538 -2.91 17.99 -0.15
C THR A 538 -2.67 16.76 0.73
N CYS A 539 -1.90 16.89 1.82
CA CYS A 539 -1.67 15.81 2.80
C CYS A 539 -2.17 16.13 4.22
N ARG A 540 -2.99 17.17 4.41
CA ARG A 540 -3.44 17.61 5.75
C ARG A 540 -4.64 16.78 6.27
N TYR A 541 -4.50 15.46 6.21
CA TYR A 541 -5.50 14.48 6.65
C TYR A 541 -4.95 13.62 7.80
N PRO A 542 -5.80 13.12 8.73
CA PRO A 542 -5.33 12.27 9.81
C PRO A 542 -4.50 11.07 9.33
N LYS A 543 -3.34 10.86 9.95
CA LYS A 543 -2.33 9.82 9.63
C LYS A 543 -1.56 10.02 8.31
N LEU A 544 -1.87 11.03 7.48
CA LEU A 544 -1.01 11.38 6.35
C LEU A 544 0.06 12.38 6.78
N ILE A 545 1.27 12.22 6.22
CA ILE A 545 2.42 13.09 6.42
C ILE A 545 3.07 13.45 5.08
N ASN A 546 3.84 14.55 5.08
CA ASN A 546 4.51 15.14 3.92
C ASN A 546 6.03 15.25 4.11
N SER A 547 6.59 14.45 5.03
CA SER A 547 8.01 14.42 5.39
C SER A 547 8.47 12.98 5.60
N TYR A 548 9.77 12.74 5.39
CA TYR A 548 10.43 11.47 5.60
C TYR A 548 11.92 11.68 5.85
N TYR A 549 12.61 10.70 6.44
CA TYR A 549 14.06 10.76 6.62
C TYR A 549 14.84 10.60 5.32
N LYS A 550 16.00 11.26 5.24
CA LYS A 550 16.79 11.37 4.00
C LYS A 550 17.17 10.06 3.34
N TYR A 551 17.71 9.12 4.11
CA TYR A 551 18.43 7.99 3.57
C TYR A 551 17.45 6.86 3.25
N ILE A 552 16.99 6.81 1.99
CA ILE A 552 16.08 5.77 1.48
C ILE A 552 16.88 4.49 1.30
N ILE A 553 16.77 3.57 2.25
CA ILE A 553 17.54 2.32 2.31
C ILE A 553 16.98 1.29 1.33
N SER A 554 15.66 1.15 1.21
CA SER A 554 15.07 0.01 0.50
C SER A 554 13.60 0.26 0.15
N PHE A 555 13.04 -0.60 -0.71
CA PHE A 555 11.62 -0.63 -1.07
C PHE A 555 11.04 -2.03 -0.86
N ALA A 556 9.74 -2.08 -0.56
CA ALA A 556 9.01 -3.33 -0.34
C ALA A 556 7.54 -3.18 -0.69
N GLU A 557 6.89 -4.29 -1.03
CA GLU A 557 5.44 -4.38 -1.15
C GLU A 557 4.84 -5.23 -0.02
N ASP A 558 3.57 -4.97 0.32
CA ASP A 558 2.77 -5.91 1.14
C ASP A 558 2.09 -6.99 0.28
N GLU A 559 1.38 -7.90 0.93
CA GLU A 559 0.68 -9.01 0.27
C GLU A 559 -0.40 -8.55 -0.71
N ALA A 560 -0.96 -7.34 -0.53
CA ALA A 560 -1.91 -6.71 -1.44
C ALA A 560 -1.23 -5.86 -2.56
N GLY A 561 0.11 -5.88 -2.64
CA GLY A 561 0.93 -5.14 -3.61
C GLY A 561 1.14 -3.67 -3.26
N GLU A 562 0.76 -3.23 -2.06
CA GLU A 562 0.91 -1.84 -1.64
C GLU A 562 2.38 -1.49 -1.46
N LEU A 563 2.82 -0.34 -1.99
CA LEU A 563 4.24 0.03 -1.97
C LEU A 563 4.65 0.82 -0.72
N TYR A 564 5.79 0.42 -0.18
CA TYR A 564 6.46 0.99 0.97
C TYR A 564 7.92 1.30 0.63
N PHE A 565 8.50 2.28 1.32
CA PHE A 565 9.94 2.44 1.38
C PHE A 565 10.44 2.53 2.82
N LEU A 566 11.67 2.06 3.00
CA LEU A 566 12.38 1.93 4.26
C LEU A 566 13.46 3.01 4.25
N ALA A 567 13.46 3.90 5.24
CA ALA A 567 14.42 5.00 5.31
C ALA A 567 14.93 5.23 6.75
N THR A 568 16.00 6.00 6.90
CA THR A 568 16.58 6.31 8.22
C THR A 568 17.09 7.74 8.33
N GLY A 569 16.99 8.31 9.54
CA GLY A 569 17.67 9.55 9.90
C GLY A 569 19.18 9.40 10.12
N ALA A 570 19.67 8.17 10.30
CA ALA A 570 21.09 7.86 10.50
C ALA A 570 21.44 6.48 9.88
N PRO A 571 22.26 6.40 8.82
CA PRO A 571 22.55 5.17 8.09
C PRO A 571 23.63 4.32 8.77
N SER A 572 23.30 3.73 9.92
CA SER A 572 24.20 2.90 10.73
C SER A 572 23.42 1.73 11.34
N ALA A 573 23.95 0.51 11.24
CA ALA A 573 23.38 -0.72 11.83
C ALA A 573 23.08 -0.62 13.34
N SER A 574 23.70 0.34 14.04
CA SER A 574 23.50 0.56 15.48
C SER A 574 22.33 1.51 15.81
N ALA A 575 21.98 2.42 14.89
CA ALA A 575 21.14 3.59 15.17
C ALA A 575 19.65 3.30 14.98
N ARG A 576 18.84 3.53 16.03
CA ARG A 576 17.37 3.38 16.02
C ARG A 576 16.65 4.56 15.35
N ALA A 577 17.08 4.93 14.15
CA ALA A 577 16.57 6.06 13.38
C ALA A 577 15.78 5.64 12.12
N GLY A 578 15.55 4.33 11.95
CA GLY A 578 14.83 3.75 10.82
C GLY A 578 13.31 3.82 10.97
N VAL A 579 12.64 4.10 9.85
CA VAL A 579 11.19 4.23 9.70
C VAL A 579 10.76 3.58 8.38
N ILE A 580 9.54 3.03 8.34
CA ILE A 580 8.90 2.53 7.11
C ILE A 580 7.70 3.43 6.80
N TYR A 581 7.63 3.87 5.54
CA TYR A 581 6.58 4.72 5.01
C TYR A 581 5.82 3.99 3.91
N LYS A 582 4.48 3.93 4.03
CA LYS A 582 3.60 3.57 2.91
C LYS A 582 3.45 4.76 1.97
N ILE A 583 3.51 4.52 0.67
CA ILE A 583 3.20 5.52 -0.36
C ILE A 583 1.67 5.59 -0.56
N VAL A 584 1.14 6.81 -0.59
CA VAL A 584 -0.29 7.10 -0.77
C VAL A 584 -0.45 8.13 -1.89
N ASP A 585 -1.25 7.82 -2.91
CA ASP A 585 -1.74 8.84 -3.83
C ASP A 585 -2.94 9.55 -3.18
N PRO A 586 -2.84 10.87 -2.89
CA PRO A 586 -3.95 11.63 -2.35
C PRO A 586 -5.04 11.92 -3.39
N SER A 587 -4.78 11.86 -4.70
CA SER A 587 -5.82 12.14 -5.71
C SER A 587 -6.56 10.89 -6.19
N ARG A 588 -5.93 9.70 -6.22
CA ARG A 588 -6.70 8.45 -6.42
C ARG A 588 -6.27 7.20 -5.65
N ARG A 589 -7.28 6.49 -5.16
CA ARG A 589 -7.25 5.17 -4.50
C ARG A 589 -8.41 4.31 -5.06
N ALA A 590 -8.59 3.04 -4.67
CA ALA A 590 -9.50 2.04 -5.27
C ALA A 590 -10.66 1.56 -4.36
N PRO A 591 -11.85 1.22 -4.93
CA PRO A 591 -13.17 1.18 -4.24
C PRO A 591 -13.29 0.44 -2.89
N PRO A 592 -14.28 0.80 -2.04
CA PRO A 592 -14.43 0.28 -0.69
C PRO A 592 -14.81 -1.19 -0.73
N GLY A 593 -14.04 -2.05 -0.08
CA GLY A 593 -14.20 -3.50 -0.21
C GLY A 593 -13.45 -4.11 -1.39
N LYS A 594 -13.19 -3.38 -2.49
CA LYS A 594 -12.35 -3.90 -3.60
C LYS A 594 -10.96 -4.29 -3.10
N CYS A 595 -10.42 -3.50 -2.17
CA CYS A 595 -9.13 -3.72 -1.52
C CYS A 595 -9.27 -4.09 -0.03
N SER A 596 -10.40 -4.69 0.35
CA SER A 596 -10.57 -5.29 1.67
C SER A 596 -10.14 -6.75 1.61
N PHE A 597 -9.11 -7.07 2.39
CA PHE A 597 -8.75 -8.43 2.74
C PHE A 597 -9.25 -8.72 4.17
N LYS A 598 -9.65 -9.96 4.46
CA LYS A 598 -9.73 -10.47 5.83
C LYS A 598 -8.44 -11.25 6.09
N PRO A 599 -7.51 -10.75 6.91
CA PRO A 599 -6.30 -11.50 7.25
C PRO A 599 -6.67 -12.85 7.86
N THR A 600 -5.97 -13.89 7.43
CA THR A 600 -5.91 -15.16 8.15
C THR A 600 -5.26 -14.90 9.50
N LEU A 601 -5.90 -15.35 10.57
CA LEU A 601 -5.43 -15.13 11.93
C LEU A 601 -4.22 -16.03 12.23
N VAL A 602 -3.43 -15.65 13.23
CA VAL A 602 -2.12 -16.25 13.50
C VAL A 602 -1.87 -16.32 15.00
N LYS A 603 -1.61 -17.52 15.52
CA LYS A 603 -1.19 -17.72 16.92
C LYS A 603 0.07 -16.89 17.21
N ILE A 604 0.03 -16.09 18.26
CA ILE A 604 1.13 -15.22 18.68
C ILE A 604 1.72 -15.73 20.00
N LYS A 605 3.02 -16.02 20.04
CA LYS A 605 3.75 -16.31 21.28
C LYS A 605 4.67 -15.14 21.62
N GLY A 606 4.25 -14.28 22.54
CA GLY A 606 5.01 -13.10 22.97
C GLY A 606 4.09 -11.97 23.41
N LYS A 607 4.65 -10.77 23.55
CA LYS A 607 3.88 -9.54 23.75
C LYS A 607 3.70 -8.83 22.42
N LEU A 608 2.53 -8.25 22.20
CA LEU A 608 2.32 -7.29 21.12
C LEU A 608 2.81 -5.91 21.54
N ILE A 609 3.51 -5.25 20.62
CA ILE A 609 3.92 -3.86 20.69
C ILE A 609 3.10 -3.13 19.63
N HIS A 610 2.06 -2.40 20.08
CA HIS A 610 1.23 -1.63 19.16
C HIS A 610 2.04 -0.51 18.50
N PHE A 611 1.80 -0.30 17.21
CA PHE A 611 2.41 0.79 16.48
C PHE A 611 1.75 2.12 16.81
N HIS A 612 2.57 3.12 17.14
CA HIS A 612 2.17 4.50 17.30
C HIS A 612 3.09 5.35 16.41
N PRO A 613 2.54 6.15 15.46
CA PRO A 613 3.34 7.04 14.63
C PRO A 613 3.98 8.15 15.48
N LYS A 614 5.03 8.76 14.95
CA LYS A 614 5.83 9.82 15.61
C LYS A 614 6.12 11.00 14.69
N GLU A 615 6.14 10.79 13.38
CA GLU A 615 6.21 11.87 12.41
C GLU A 615 4.81 12.49 12.24
N GLU A 616 4.73 13.81 12.18
CA GLU A 616 3.49 14.58 12.02
C GLU A 616 3.51 15.37 10.69
N PHE A 617 2.33 15.77 10.21
CA PHE A 617 2.22 16.62 9.02
C PHE A 617 2.84 18.01 9.28
N VAL A 618 3.73 18.45 8.39
CA VAL A 618 4.52 19.67 8.57
C VAL A 618 4.00 20.81 7.68
N ILE A 619 3.56 21.89 8.32
CA ILE A 619 3.16 23.15 7.67
C ILE A 619 4.42 24.00 7.35
N ASP A 620 4.42 24.65 6.18
CA ASP A 620 5.34 25.70 5.68
C ASP A 620 6.86 25.46 5.71
N LYS A 621 7.31 24.29 6.17
CA LYS A 621 8.68 23.82 5.97
C LYS A 621 8.83 23.34 4.52
N LYS A 622 9.97 23.62 3.86
CA LYS A 622 10.27 22.97 2.58
C LYS A 622 10.19 21.45 2.74
N PRO A 623 9.44 20.72 1.89
CA PRO A 623 9.41 19.26 1.93
C PRO A 623 10.77 18.75 1.48
N THR A 624 11.65 18.52 2.44
CA THR A 624 13.03 18.12 2.21
C THR A 624 13.51 17.41 3.47
N THR A 625 13.53 16.08 3.39
CA THR A 625 14.37 15.15 4.17
C THR A 625 14.65 15.56 5.63
N THR A 626 13.85 15.04 6.57
CA THR A 626 13.91 15.40 8.00
C THR A 626 15.35 15.33 8.52
N ALA A 627 15.86 16.47 9.00
CA ALA A 627 17.23 16.59 9.48
C ALA A 627 17.48 15.62 10.64
N ALA A 628 18.63 14.93 10.60
CA ALA A 628 18.99 13.91 11.58
C ALA A 628 18.89 14.46 13.03
N PRO A 629 18.25 13.74 13.96
CA PRO A 629 18.05 14.22 15.32
C PRO A 629 19.40 14.38 16.03
N THR A 630 19.70 15.61 16.47
CA THR A 630 20.89 15.88 17.28
C THR A 630 20.79 15.13 18.60
N THR A 631 21.69 14.17 18.82
CA THR A 631 21.79 13.42 20.08
C THR A 631 22.24 14.33 21.22
N ALA A 632 21.28 14.97 21.87
CA ALA A 632 21.47 15.69 23.12
C ALA A 632 21.89 14.68 24.20
N VAL A 633 23.18 14.67 24.54
CA VAL A 633 23.71 13.86 25.65
C VAL A 633 23.13 14.41 26.95
N ARG A 634 22.07 13.78 27.44
CA ARG A 634 21.55 14.02 28.80
C ARG A 634 22.58 13.49 29.80
N THR A 635 23.47 14.36 30.27
CA THR A 635 24.25 14.14 31.49
C THR A 635 23.28 13.98 32.66
N THR A 636 23.00 12.72 33.02
CA THR A 636 22.21 12.38 34.20
C THR A 636 22.95 12.85 35.45
N ALA A 637 22.24 13.55 36.34
CA ALA A 637 22.81 14.03 37.60
C ALA A 637 23.37 12.87 38.44
N ALA A 638 24.52 13.10 39.06
CA ALA A 638 25.23 12.08 39.84
C ALA A 638 24.42 11.67 41.07
N THR A 639 23.92 10.43 41.09
CA THR A 639 23.40 9.79 42.29
C THR A 639 24.57 9.19 43.06
N THR A 640 24.75 9.62 44.30
CA THR A 640 25.83 9.16 45.18
C THR A 640 25.58 7.73 45.64
N PHE A 641 26.42 6.79 45.20
CA PHE A 641 26.56 5.48 45.81
C PHE A 641 27.92 5.35 46.51
N SER A 642 27.91 4.76 47.70
CA SER A 642 29.09 4.56 48.54
C SER A 642 29.87 3.32 48.12
N ASN A 643 31.20 3.43 48.07
CA ASN A 643 32.08 2.28 47.84
C ASN A 643 32.25 1.45 49.14
N PRO A 644 32.32 0.11 49.05
CA PRO A 644 32.76 -0.74 50.15
C PRO A 644 34.28 -0.59 50.42
N PRO A 645 34.76 -0.89 51.63
CA PRO A 645 36.15 -0.65 52.02
C PRO A 645 37.13 -1.72 51.49
N THR A 646 38.22 -1.30 50.87
CA THR A 646 39.34 -2.17 50.48
C THR A 646 40.47 -2.15 51.52
N THR A 647 40.96 -3.33 51.90
CA THR A 647 42.11 -3.52 52.81
C THR A 647 43.44 -3.19 52.14
N ARG A 648 44.45 -2.79 52.94
CA ARG A 648 45.67 -2.12 52.47
C ARG A 648 46.98 -2.81 52.93
N PRO A 649 47.95 -3.03 52.03
CA PRO A 649 49.38 -3.13 52.32
C PRO A 649 50.17 -1.85 51.92
N PRO A 650 51.45 -1.67 52.33
CA PRO A 650 51.92 -0.34 52.78
C PRO A 650 52.75 0.53 51.81
N ASN A 651 53.01 1.77 52.27
CA ASN A 651 53.70 2.86 51.55
C ASN A 651 55.23 2.68 51.36
N LYS A 652 55.75 3.31 50.29
CA LYS A 652 56.93 4.23 50.26
C LYS A 652 56.67 5.23 49.10
N ARG A 653 56.51 6.55 49.33
CA ARG A 653 57.55 7.61 49.50
C ARG A 653 58.62 7.60 48.37
N LEU A 654 58.95 8.69 47.67
CA LEU A 654 58.63 10.13 47.77
C LEU A 654 58.95 10.90 46.45
N LYS A 655 58.25 12.04 46.18
CA LYS A 655 58.62 13.19 45.29
C LYS A 655 58.83 12.88 43.78
N ALA A 656 58.34 13.64 42.78
CA ALA A 656 58.33 15.10 42.51
C ALA A 656 59.75 15.65 42.17
N THR A 657 60.02 16.44 41.10
CA THR A 657 59.19 17.42 40.34
C THR A 657 59.68 17.70 38.88
N ALA A 658 58.75 18.15 38.01
CA ALA A 658 58.88 19.27 37.03
C ALA A 658 59.77 19.26 35.75
N LYS A 659 59.10 19.58 34.61
CA LYS A 659 59.53 20.42 33.43
C LYS A 659 60.67 19.94 32.49
N ARG A 660 60.92 20.51 31.29
CA ARG A 660 60.04 20.91 30.13
C ARG A 660 60.87 21.37 28.89
N LYS A 661 60.66 20.76 27.69
CA LYS A 661 60.94 21.24 26.29
C LYS A 661 62.40 21.37 25.74
N ARG A 662 62.60 20.81 24.51
CA ARG A 662 63.40 21.31 23.34
C ARG A 662 64.96 21.35 23.47
N THR A 663 65.83 21.32 22.43
CA THR A 663 65.69 21.27 20.93
C THR A 663 66.96 20.73 20.17
N ARG A 664 66.75 19.95 19.09
CA ARG A 664 67.40 19.93 17.74
C ARG A 664 68.84 20.46 17.48
N ALA A 665 69.74 19.58 16.99
CA ALA A 665 70.85 19.78 16.00
C ALA A 665 71.74 18.48 15.92
N THR A 666 72.68 18.24 14.99
CA THR A 666 72.74 17.97 13.51
C THR A 666 74.22 17.67 13.14
N VAL A 667 74.53 16.95 12.02
CA VAL A 667 75.87 16.89 11.31
C VAL A 667 76.99 16.08 12.02
N LYS A 668 77.92 15.27 11.42
CA LYS A 668 78.25 14.73 10.05
C LYS A 668 79.10 13.40 10.16
N PRO A 669 79.62 12.74 9.06
CA PRO A 669 80.09 11.33 9.05
C PRO A 669 81.61 11.06 8.86
N SER A 670 82.02 9.78 8.75
CA SER A 670 83.28 9.27 8.13
C SER A 670 83.10 7.87 7.45
N THR A 671 84.16 7.24 6.92
CA THR A 671 84.13 6.27 5.78
C THR A 671 84.94 4.95 5.94
N THR A 672 84.86 4.07 4.91
CA THR A 672 85.68 2.84 4.60
C THR A 672 85.26 1.52 5.29
N ARG A 673 85.45 0.30 4.72
CA ARG A 673 86.13 -0.17 3.47
C ARG A 673 85.67 -1.61 3.04
N ASP A 674 85.69 -1.92 1.73
CA ASP A 674 85.87 -3.22 0.98
C ASP A 674 85.17 -4.55 1.45
N THR A 675 84.93 -5.65 0.68
CA THR A 675 85.37 -6.12 -0.68
C THR A 675 84.41 -7.21 -1.29
N VAL A 676 84.58 -7.53 -2.60
CA VAL A 676 84.21 -8.80 -3.34
C VAL A 676 82.79 -8.97 -3.96
N LYS A 677 82.75 -9.73 -5.08
CA LYS A 677 81.73 -9.99 -6.13
C LYS A 677 82.18 -11.28 -6.90
N PRO A 678 81.58 -11.79 -8.01
CA PRO A 678 80.26 -11.60 -8.66
C PRO A 678 79.51 -12.96 -8.87
N THR A 679 78.52 -13.12 -9.76
CA THR A 679 78.68 -13.41 -11.21
C THR A 679 77.35 -13.29 -11.98
N THR A 680 77.40 -12.95 -13.26
CA THR A 680 76.29 -13.01 -14.22
C THR A 680 76.84 -13.39 -15.59
N ILE A 681 76.09 -14.14 -16.41
CA ILE A 681 76.48 -14.47 -17.80
C ILE A 681 75.37 -14.04 -18.76
N HIS A 682 75.74 -13.25 -19.77
CA HIS A 682 74.96 -12.96 -20.98
C HIS A 682 75.24 -14.01 -22.06
N PHE A 683 74.38 -14.14 -23.07
CA PHE A 683 74.83 -14.07 -24.48
C PHE A 683 73.69 -13.68 -25.45
N ASN A 684 74.11 -13.16 -26.61
CA ASN A 684 73.38 -12.65 -27.78
C ASN A 684 74.47 -12.42 -28.87
N PRO A 685 74.23 -12.05 -30.15
CA PRO A 685 73.05 -12.14 -31.02
C PRO A 685 73.38 -12.87 -32.35
N THR A 686 72.55 -12.78 -33.40
CA THR A 686 72.96 -12.36 -34.78
C THR A 686 71.78 -12.20 -35.76
N GLN A 687 72.03 -11.57 -36.91
CA GLN A 687 71.09 -11.33 -38.01
C GLN A 687 71.39 -12.23 -39.21
N THR A 688 70.43 -12.47 -40.11
CA THR A 688 70.66 -12.38 -41.58
C THR A 688 69.35 -12.29 -42.39
N GLN A 689 69.47 -11.97 -43.68
CA GLN A 689 68.38 -11.68 -44.62
C GLN A 689 67.94 -12.93 -45.41
N ARG A 690 66.69 -12.93 -45.93
CA ARG A 690 66.41 -13.05 -47.39
C ARG A 690 64.93 -12.90 -47.77
N ARG A 691 64.70 -12.29 -48.93
CA ARG A 691 63.51 -12.40 -49.81
C ARG A 691 63.97 -13.23 -51.04
N PRO A 692 63.09 -13.87 -51.85
CA PRO A 692 62.42 -13.12 -52.94
C PRO A 692 61.05 -13.68 -53.41
N THR A 693 60.48 -13.02 -54.43
CA THR A 693 59.57 -13.47 -55.54
C THR A 693 58.80 -14.82 -55.48
N GLY A 694 57.57 -14.93 -56.01
CA GLY A 694 56.72 -13.89 -56.63
C GLY A 694 55.42 -14.39 -57.30
N THR A 695 54.51 -13.44 -57.56
CA THR A 695 53.77 -13.19 -58.83
C THR A 695 53.17 -14.34 -59.68
N ALA A 696 51.84 -14.43 -59.70
CA ALA A 696 51.00 -14.55 -60.92
C ALA A 696 49.52 -14.20 -60.63
N ALA A 697 48.77 -13.78 -61.66
CA ALA A 697 47.31 -13.51 -61.70
C ALA A 697 46.75 -14.17 -63.01
N PRO A 698 45.55 -13.92 -63.61
CA PRO A 698 44.52 -12.87 -63.40
C PRO A 698 43.03 -13.34 -63.59
N VAL A 699 42.15 -12.43 -64.08
CA VAL A 699 40.73 -12.58 -64.56
C VAL A 699 39.65 -12.57 -63.45
N LEU A 700 38.88 -11.50 -63.19
CA LEU A 700 37.79 -10.81 -63.95
C LEU A 700 36.46 -11.61 -63.99
N THR A 701 35.31 -11.09 -63.52
CA THR A 701 34.54 -9.93 -64.03
C THR A 701 33.63 -9.36 -62.91
N THR A 702 33.56 -8.05 -62.61
CA THR A 702 32.72 -6.95 -63.18
C THR A 702 31.20 -7.20 -63.19
N SER A 703 30.32 -6.23 -62.88
CA SER A 703 30.44 -4.74 -62.85
C SER A 703 29.64 -4.13 -61.65
N LEU A 704 29.24 -2.84 -61.50
CA LEU A 704 29.14 -1.64 -62.37
C LEU A 704 29.21 -0.31 -61.53
N SER A 705 28.55 0.75 -62.02
CA SER A 705 28.30 2.13 -61.54
C SER A 705 28.06 2.38 -60.03
N GLN A 706 28.59 3.40 -59.35
CA GLN A 706 28.75 4.87 -59.61
C GLN A 706 27.50 5.73 -59.26
N ALA A 707 27.57 7.04 -58.95
CA ALA A 707 28.55 7.91 -58.24
C ALA A 707 28.09 9.40 -58.36
N LEU A 708 28.31 10.26 -57.34
CA LEU A 708 28.71 11.69 -57.48
C LEU A 708 28.92 12.39 -56.11
N THR A 709 29.44 13.62 -56.11
CA THR A 709 30.17 14.24 -54.99
C THR A 709 30.01 15.76 -54.87
N THR A 710 30.20 16.36 -53.68
CA THR A 710 30.83 17.70 -53.51
C THR A 710 31.37 17.98 -52.09
N ARG A 711 32.24 19.00 -51.99
CA ARG A 711 32.92 19.62 -50.81
C ARG A 711 33.23 21.11 -51.18
N PRO A 712 33.76 22.00 -50.31
CA PRO A 712 34.31 21.85 -48.94
C PRO A 712 33.49 22.69 -47.91
N GLY A 713 33.98 23.39 -46.86
CA GLY A 713 35.35 23.63 -46.34
C GLY A 713 35.47 24.68 -45.21
N TYR A 714 36.73 24.97 -44.86
CA TYR A 714 37.26 26.08 -44.01
C TYR A 714 37.10 26.08 -42.47
N THR A 715 38.12 26.67 -41.83
CA THR A 715 38.44 26.71 -40.40
C THR A 715 38.87 28.11 -39.96
N THR A 716 38.57 28.53 -38.72
CA THR A 716 39.33 29.60 -38.03
C THR A 716 39.25 29.50 -36.49
N THR A 717 40.10 30.28 -35.81
CA THR A 717 40.52 30.13 -34.39
C THR A 717 39.88 31.14 -33.41
N PRO A 718 40.02 30.96 -32.07
CA PRO A 718 39.27 31.71 -31.04
C PRO A 718 40.04 32.88 -30.39
N PRO A 719 39.39 33.71 -29.56
CA PRO A 719 40.03 34.58 -28.57
C PRO A 719 39.71 34.20 -27.09
N ARG A 720 40.16 35.04 -26.15
CA ARG A 720 40.44 34.68 -24.74
C ARG A 720 40.03 35.80 -23.75
N GLN A 721 39.61 35.40 -22.54
CA GLN A 721 39.83 36.08 -21.24
C GLN A 721 39.15 37.43 -20.83
N ARG A 722 38.67 37.41 -19.56
CA ARG A 722 38.85 38.39 -18.45
C ARG A 722 37.89 39.57 -18.21
N HIS A 723 37.49 39.67 -16.91
CA HIS A 723 37.09 40.88 -16.14
C HIS A 723 35.77 41.58 -16.56
N SER A 724 35.00 42.28 -15.70
CA SER A 724 35.04 42.50 -14.23
C SER A 724 33.67 42.99 -13.70
N SER A 725 33.42 42.88 -12.39
CA SER A 725 32.32 43.56 -11.66
C SER A 725 32.79 44.95 -11.14
N PRO A 726 32.03 45.75 -10.35
CA PRO A 726 30.59 45.70 -9.98
C PRO A 726 29.85 47.09 -10.05
N HIS A 727 28.64 47.17 -9.46
CA HIS A 727 28.00 48.32 -8.76
C HIS A 727 26.75 49.05 -9.33
N ILE A 728 25.69 49.01 -8.49
CA ILE A 728 24.82 50.12 -7.98
C ILE A 728 24.08 51.04 -8.97
N GLY A 729 22.75 51.13 -8.81
CA GLY A 729 21.90 52.19 -9.37
C GLY A 729 20.39 51.96 -9.13
N SER A 730 19.85 52.45 -8.01
CA SER A 730 18.41 52.40 -7.68
C SER A 730 17.64 53.57 -8.30
N ILE A 731 16.30 53.47 -8.52
CA ILE A 731 15.26 54.45 -8.05
C ILE A 731 13.81 54.17 -8.58
N VAL A 732 12.88 54.04 -7.61
CA VAL A 732 11.45 54.49 -7.57
C VAL A 732 10.35 53.90 -8.51
N THR A 733 9.20 53.64 -7.85
CA THR A 733 7.86 53.26 -8.37
C THR A 733 6.96 54.47 -8.70
N PRO A 734 5.84 54.30 -9.43
CA PRO A 734 4.55 54.56 -8.74
C PRO A 734 3.33 53.70 -9.14
N LYS A 735 2.31 53.77 -8.27
CA LYS A 735 0.88 53.38 -8.38
C LYS A 735 0.04 54.68 -8.23
N PRO A 736 -1.32 54.72 -8.27
CA PRO A 736 -2.35 53.86 -8.92
C PRO A 736 -3.57 54.63 -9.58
N ARG A 737 -4.36 53.94 -10.45
CA ARG A 737 -5.83 54.14 -10.71
C ARG A 737 -6.33 55.57 -11.14
N PRO A 738 -7.64 55.84 -11.45
CA PRO A 738 -8.87 55.03 -11.41
C PRO A 738 -9.65 54.94 -12.77
N MET A 739 -10.99 54.80 -12.71
CA MET A 739 -11.97 54.45 -13.78
C MET A 739 -12.58 55.66 -14.53
N VAL A 740 -13.28 55.42 -15.66
CA VAL A 740 -14.66 55.93 -15.98
C VAL A 740 -15.24 55.24 -17.25
N THR A 741 -16.52 55.47 -17.58
CA THR A 741 -17.44 54.65 -18.42
C THR A 741 -17.80 55.24 -19.82
N THR A 742 -18.76 54.58 -20.54
CA THR A 742 -19.45 54.92 -21.84
C THR A 742 -18.84 54.32 -23.13
N GLY A 743 -19.59 54.00 -24.21
CA GLY A 743 -21.05 53.77 -24.31
C GLY A 743 -21.69 53.71 -25.74
N VAL A 744 -22.41 52.61 -26.05
CA VAL A 744 -23.70 52.54 -26.82
C VAL A 744 -23.77 52.65 -28.38
N ARG A 745 -24.33 51.60 -29.05
CA ARG A 745 -25.01 51.52 -30.40
C ARG A 745 -24.18 51.81 -31.67
N SER A 746 -24.55 51.42 -32.91
CA SER A 746 -25.48 50.44 -33.56
C SER A 746 -25.04 50.25 -35.05
N SER A 747 -25.52 49.39 -35.97
CA SER A 747 -26.86 48.83 -36.28
C SER A 747 -26.83 47.78 -37.43
N SER A 748 -27.91 46.97 -37.59
CA SER A 748 -28.52 46.45 -38.87
C SER A 748 -27.71 45.64 -39.92
N SER A 749 -28.25 44.65 -40.67
CA SER A 749 -29.52 43.85 -40.60
C SER A 749 -29.66 42.82 -41.76
N LYS A 750 -30.26 41.63 -41.50
CA LYS A 750 -31.16 40.80 -42.39
C LYS A 750 -30.62 40.29 -43.77
N THR A 751 -31.02 39.15 -44.39
CA THR A 751 -31.98 38.04 -44.08
C THR A 751 -31.61 36.72 -44.83
N ALA A 752 -32.37 35.63 -44.60
CA ALA A 752 -32.27 34.24 -45.14
C ALA A 752 -32.74 34.10 -46.65
N PRO A 753 -32.97 32.90 -47.32
CA PRO A 753 -33.18 31.51 -46.79
C PRO A 753 -32.76 30.24 -47.63
N SER A 754 -33.00 29.05 -47.02
CA SER A 754 -33.55 27.75 -47.57
C SER A 754 -32.81 26.76 -48.54
N TRP A 755 -32.48 25.57 -47.97
CA TRP A 755 -32.85 24.16 -48.37
C TRP A 755 -32.26 23.33 -49.57
N THR A 756 -32.04 22.03 -49.28
CA THR A 756 -32.10 20.75 -50.08
C THR A 756 -30.96 20.22 -51.03
N ARG A 757 -30.44 19.00 -50.67
CA ARG A 757 -30.04 17.74 -51.41
C ARG A 757 -29.55 17.73 -52.90
N PRO A 758 -28.78 16.71 -53.42
CA PRO A 758 -28.86 15.25 -53.17
C PRO A 758 -27.50 14.43 -53.14
N SER A 759 -27.53 13.12 -53.47
CA SER A 759 -26.43 12.09 -53.55
C SER A 759 -26.23 11.59 -55.03
N PRO A 760 -25.48 10.51 -55.47
CA PRO A 760 -24.82 9.36 -54.80
C PRO A 760 -23.43 8.87 -55.40
N LEU A 761 -23.13 7.56 -55.38
CA LEU A 761 -21.86 6.80 -55.72
C LEU A 761 -21.66 6.39 -57.21
N PRO A 762 -20.42 5.99 -57.61
CA PRO A 762 -20.10 4.60 -58.09
C PRO A 762 -18.72 4.05 -57.58
N ASN A 763 -18.44 2.74 -57.37
CA ASN A 763 -18.21 1.57 -58.28
C ASN A 763 -17.04 1.74 -59.30
N THR A 764 -16.16 0.78 -59.67
CA THR A 764 -15.78 -0.64 -59.34
C THR A 764 -14.46 -0.99 -60.13
N THR A 765 -13.67 -2.10 -60.12
CA THR A 765 -13.57 -3.47 -59.49
C THR A 765 -12.15 -4.05 -59.75
N ASN A 766 -11.60 -4.99 -58.94
CA ASN A 766 -10.93 -6.25 -59.39
C ASN A 766 -10.32 -7.13 -58.26
N ARG A 767 -10.06 -8.44 -58.53
CA ARG A 767 -9.54 -9.49 -57.61
C ARG A 767 -8.76 -10.57 -58.41
N PRO A 768 -7.77 -11.28 -57.84
CA PRO A 768 -7.95 -12.70 -57.43
C PRO A 768 -7.28 -13.04 -56.07
N GLN A 769 -7.97 -13.67 -55.10
CA GLN A 769 -8.10 -15.13 -54.87
C GLN A 769 -6.83 -15.88 -54.38
N SER A 770 -6.82 -16.25 -53.08
CA SER A 770 -6.80 -17.66 -52.65
C SER A 770 -7.14 -17.76 -51.15
N THR A 771 -7.99 -18.72 -50.76
CA THR A 771 -8.37 -19.05 -49.35
C THR A 771 -8.98 -20.45 -49.27
N PRO A 772 -8.45 -21.38 -48.45
CA PRO A 772 -9.19 -22.57 -48.02
C PRO A 772 -10.19 -22.21 -46.90
N SER A 773 -11.32 -22.91 -46.82
CA SER A 773 -12.33 -22.72 -45.76
C SER A 773 -12.21 -23.82 -44.67
N PRO A 774 -12.58 -23.52 -43.41
CA PRO A 774 -12.70 -24.54 -42.37
C PRO A 774 -13.91 -25.45 -42.63
N VAL A 775 -13.79 -26.73 -42.30
CA VAL A 775 -14.85 -27.75 -42.51
C VAL A 775 -15.79 -27.79 -41.30
N TYR A 776 -17.09 -27.65 -41.57
CA TYR A 776 -18.15 -27.96 -40.60
C TYR A 776 -18.51 -29.45 -40.63
N TRP A 777 -18.63 -30.09 -39.46
CA TRP A 777 -19.55 -31.21 -39.26
C TRP A 777 -20.11 -31.22 -37.83
N THR A 778 -21.43 -31.36 -37.73
CA THR A 778 -22.22 -31.72 -36.54
C THR A 778 -23.33 -32.66 -37.05
N PRO A 779 -23.93 -33.58 -36.25
CA PRO A 779 -24.81 -33.19 -35.13
C PRO A 779 -24.79 -34.11 -33.89
N SER A 780 -25.51 -33.71 -32.85
CA SER A 780 -25.71 -34.45 -31.59
C SER A 780 -26.82 -35.50 -31.65
N PRO A 781 -26.82 -36.49 -30.73
CA PRO A 781 -28.03 -37.16 -30.26
C PRO A 781 -28.63 -36.47 -29.01
N LYS A 782 -29.94 -36.63 -28.80
CA LYS A 782 -30.67 -36.17 -27.59
C LYS A 782 -30.66 -37.24 -26.47
N PRO A 783 -30.86 -36.86 -25.19
CA PRO A 783 -30.84 -37.80 -24.07
C PRO A 783 -32.02 -38.77 -24.08
N THR A 784 -31.78 -40.00 -23.62
CA THR A 784 -32.80 -41.02 -23.31
C THR A 784 -32.62 -41.55 -21.88
N SER A 785 -33.56 -42.36 -21.41
CA SER A 785 -33.90 -42.46 -19.98
C SER A 785 -33.41 -43.71 -19.24
N LYS A 786 -33.35 -43.58 -17.90
CA LYS A 786 -33.40 -44.62 -16.83
C LYS A 786 -32.09 -45.21 -16.29
N SER A 787 -31.89 -44.94 -14.99
CA SER A 787 -31.66 -45.91 -13.92
C SER A 787 -30.49 -46.91 -14.02
N GLN A 788 -29.50 -46.73 -13.13
CA GLN A 788 -29.36 -47.62 -11.95
C GLN A 788 -28.42 -47.01 -10.89
N ARG A 789 -28.45 -47.53 -9.65
CA ARG A 789 -27.45 -47.25 -8.61
C ARG A 789 -26.31 -48.27 -8.70
N PRO A 790 -25.08 -47.87 -8.36
CA PRO A 790 -24.17 -48.72 -7.59
C PRO A 790 -24.43 -48.55 -6.08
N THR A 791 -24.30 -49.62 -5.30
CA THR A 791 -24.23 -49.54 -3.83
C THR A 791 -23.31 -50.65 -3.32
N LEU A 792 -22.09 -50.25 -2.95
CA LEU A 792 -21.06 -51.05 -2.29
C LEU A 792 -20.54 -50.15 -1.16
N THR A 793 -20.86 -50.32 0.13
CA THR A 793 -20.91 -51.54 0.97
C THR A 793 -19.50 -52.06 1.27
N ILE A 794 -18.94 -51.57 2.38
CA ILE A 794 -17.82 -52.20 3.10
C ILE A 794 -18.35 -52.63 4.48
N THR A 795 -17.87 -53.77 4.97
CA THR A 795 -18.46 -54.55 6.06
C THR A 795 -17.89 -54.25 7.45
N LYS A 796 -18.62 -54.66 8.50
CA LYS A 796 -18.18 -54.62 9.91
C LYS A 796 -17.51 -55.93 10.35
N ALA A 797 -16.43 -55.82 11.13
CA ALA A 797 -16.00 -56.75 12.21
C ALA A 797 -14.63 -56.24 12.75
N GLN A 798 -14.21 -56.35 14.01
CA GLN A 798 -14.80 -56.64 15.34
C GLN A 798 -13.90 -55.87 16.35
N ASP A 799 -14.34 -55.17 17.39
CA ASP A 799 -15.19 -55.52 18.56
C ASP A 799 -14.41 -56.16 19.74
N LYS A 800 -14.75 -55.72 20.98
CA LYS A 800 -14.27 -56.17 22.31
C LYS A 800 -12.83 -55.76 22.71
N PHE A 801 -12.46 -55.56 23.99
CA PHE A 801 -13.12 -55.62 25.32
C PHE A 801 -12.22 -54.74 26.29
N LEU A 802 -12.65 -54.05 27.37
CA LEU A 802 -13.36 -54.52 28.58
C LEU A 802 -13.82 -53.32 29.48
N LYS A 803 -14.51 -53.65 30.59
CA LYS A 803 -15.11 -52.83 31.70
C LYS A 803 -14.12 -51.90 32.45
N GLY A 804 -14.52 -50.92 33.27
CA GLY A 804 -15.86 -50.37 33.60
C GLY A 804 -16.19 -50.27 35.12
N GLN A 805 -16.88 -49.19 35.54
CA GLN A 805 -17.59 -48.89 36.82
C GLN A 805 -18.48 -47.64 36.55
N GLY A 806 -19.64 -47.35 37.17
CA GLY A 806 -20.23 -47.70 38.48
C GLY A 806 -20.19 -46.44 39.36
N ASP A 807 -21.27 -45.80 39.82
CA ASP A 807 -22.68 -46.19 40.10
C ASP A 807 -23.69 -45.15 39.55
N LYS A 808 -24.97 -45.43 39.20
CA LYS A 808 -26.18 -45.67 40.05
C LYS A 808 -26.44 -44.57 41.10
N VAL A 809 -27.67 -44.13 41.39
CA VAL A 809 -29.01 -44.79 41.44
C VAL A 809 -30.11 -43.83 40.90
N ASP A 810 -31.34 -44.22 40.50
CA ASP A 810 -31.91 -45.33 39.71
C ASP A 810 -33.45 -45.08 39.58
N SER A 811 -34.13 -45.57 38.52
CA SER A 811 -35.62 -45.65 38.35
C SER A 811 -36.45 -44.33 38.21
N THR A 812 -37.60 -44.24 37.52
CA THR A 812 -38.52 -45.16 36.79
C THR A 812 -38.98 -44.47 35.44
N THR A 813 -39.92 -44.90 34.57
CA THR A 813 -40.80 -46.10 34.38
C THR A 813 -41.19 -46.29 32.89
N GLU A 814 -41.63 -47.51 32.57
CA GLU A 814 -42.68 -48.01 31.63
C GLU A 814 -43.82 -47.06 31.13
N ASN A 815 -44.65 -47.32 30.09
CA ASN A 815 -44.89 -48.37 29.05
C ASN A 815 -45.91 -47.78 28.00
N GLN A 816 -46.31 -48.28 26.80
CA GLN A 816 -45.80 -49.24 25.78
C GLN A 816 -46.72 -49.16 24.49
N VAL A 817 -46.85 -50.27 23.73
CA VAL A 817 -47.93 -50.67 22.76
C VAL A 817 -48.18 -49.88 21.44
N ASN A 818 -47.47 -50.28 20.38
CA ASN A 818 -47.97 -50.99 19.16
C ASN A 818 -49.17 -50.52 18.28
N LYS A 819 -48.92 -50.47 16.94
CA LYS A 819 -49.66 -51.06 15.77
C LYS A 819 -49.94 -50.17 14.53
N LYS A 820 -50.04 -50.84 13.36
CA LYS A 820 -50.18 -50.31 11.99
C LYS A 820 -51.64 -50.34 11.49
N HIS A 821 -52.05 -49.41 10.60
CA HIS A 821 -52.17 -49.64 9.14
C HIS A 821 -52.63 -48.37 8.36
N GLN A 822 -52.71 -48.45 7.03
CA GLN A 822 -52.80 -47.28 6.12
C GLN A 822 -54.23 -46.96 5.64
N ARG A 823 -54.50 -45.68 5.28
CA ARG A 823 -55.04 -45.34 3.93
C ARG A 823 -54.97 -43.83 3.56
N SER A 824 -54.40 -43.60 2.38
CA SER A 824 -54.63 -42.53 1.37
C SER A 824 -55.02 -41.08 1.74
N ARG A 825 -54.10 -40.16 1.41
CA ARG A 825 -54.29 -38.85 0.73
C ARG A 825 -55.49 -37.94 1.11
N HIS A 826 -55.23 -36.97 1.99
CA HIS A 826 -55.30 -35.54 1.63
C HIS A 826 -54.42 -34.69 2.56
N GLY A 827 -53.70 -33.71 2.01
CA GLY A 827 -52.59 -33.02 2.68
C GLY A 827 -52.99 -31.91 3.68
N LYS A 828 -53.80 -32.21 4.70
CA LYS A 828 -54.05 -31.24 5.78
C LYS A 828 -52.78 -31.00 6.59
N GLN A 829 -52.23 -29.77 6.53
CA GLN A 829 -51.16 -29.35 7.43
C GLN A 829 -51.63 -29.45 8.89
N ARG A 830 -50.98 -30.29 9.70
CA ARG A 830 -51.22 -30.36 11.14
C ARG A 830 -50.63 -29.11 11.79
N ARG A 831 -51.47 -28.20 12.31
CA ARG A 831 -51.03 -27.09 13.17
C ARG A 831 -50.11 -27.65 14.28
N ARG A 832 -48.86 -27.17 14.37
CA ARG A 832 -48.02 -27.41 15.55
C ARG A 832 -48.71 -26.78 16.76
N ARG A 833 -48.95 -27.57 17.80
CA ARG A 833 -49.47 -27.07 19.09
C ARG A 833 -48.27 -26.62 19.92
N TYR A 834 -47.95 -25.34 19.85
CA TYR A 834 -46.82 -24.75 20.58
C TYR A 834 -47.01 -24.89 22.10
N ARG A 835 -45.91 -24.99 22.84
CA ARG A 835 -45.92 -25.04 24.31
C ARG A 835 -45.77 -23.64 24.87
N THR A 836 -46.36 -23.35 26.04
CA THR A 836 -46.08 -22.10 26.75
C THR A 836 -44.58 -21.98 27.01
N GLY A 837 -43.98 -20.84 26.66
CA GLY A 837 -42.55 -20.60 26.66
C GLY A 837 -41.82 -20.88 25.33
N SER A 838 -42.51 -21.32 24.27
CA SER A 838 -41.89 -21.42 22.93
C SER A 838 -41.59 -20.03 22.38
N VAL A 839 -40.40 -19.80 21.83
CA VAL A 839 -40.03 -18.54 21.15
C VAL A 839 -40.08 -18.67 19.62
N ARG A 840 -40.19 -17.54 18.91
CA ARG A 840 -39.98 -17.39 17.47
C ARG A 840 -39.32 -16.05 17.16
N LEU A 841 -38.68 -15.96 16.00
CA LEU A 841 -38.26 -14.68 15.42
C LEU A 841 -39.22 -14.29 14.30
N ILE A 842 -39.60 -13.01 14.25
CA ILE A 842 -40.36 -12.43 13.13
C ILE A 842 -39.48 -11.39 12.44
N SER A 843 -39.28 -11.57 11.13
CA SER A 843 -38.53 -10.67 10.25
C SER A 843 -39.35 -10.37 9.01
N ALA A 844 -39.34 -9.11 8.56
CA ALA A 844 -40.02 -8.67 7.33
C ALA A 844 -39.54 -9.45 6.09
N GLU A 845 -38.25 -9.78 6.06
CA GLU A 845 -37.60 -10.56 4.99
C GLU A 845 -37.76 -12.09 5.17
N LYS A 846 -38.48 -12.54 6.21
CA LYS A 846 -38.69 -13.96 6.57
C LYS A 846 -37.39 -14.75 6.82
N GLN A 847 -36.32 -14.03 7.19
CA GLN A 847 -35.08 -14.62 7.68
C GLN A 847 -35.35 -15.42 8.98
N SER A 848 -34.61 -16.51 9.19
CA SER A 848 -34.88 -17.47 10.27
C SER A 848 -33.87 -17.42 11.43
N ASP A 849 -32.73 -16.77 11.18
CA ASP A 849 -31.65 -16.49 12.11
C ASP A 849 -31.82 -15.16 12.85
N ARG A 850 -32.63 -14.22 12.35
CA ARG A 850 -32.85 -12.91 12.99
C ARG A 850 -34.28 -12.39 12.87
N GLY A 851 -34.69 -11.61 13.86
CA GLY A 851 -35.98 -10.91 13.89
C GLY A 851 -36.34 -10.40 15.29
N ARG A 852 -37.51 -9.78 15.43
CA ARG A 852 -38.17 -9.52 16.72
C ARG A 852 -38.43 -10.83 17.46
N VAL A 853 -38.16 -10.87 18.75
CA VAL A 853 -38.48 -12.00 19.62
C VAL A 853 -39.96 -11.97 20.01
N GLU A 854 -40.66 -13.06 19.71
CA GLU A 854 -42.00 -13.31 20.22
C GLU A 854 -42.04 -14.62 20.98
N ILE A 855 -42.86 -14.67 22.03
CA ILE A 855 -43.02 -15.82 22.91
C ILE A 855 -44.48 -16.26 22.99
N TYR A 856 -44.69 -17.58 23.00
CA TYR A 856 -46.01 -18.20 23.06
C TYR A 856 -46.45 -18.42 24.51
N ILE A 857 -47.54 -17.79 24.95
CA ILE A 857 -48.06 -17.88 26.32
C ILE A 857 -49.59 -18.03 26.29
N ARG A 858 -50.13 -18.93 27.12
CA ARG A 858 -51.57 -19.18 27.34
C ARG A 858 -52.45 -19.50 26.12
N GLY A 859 -51.93 -19.46 24.90
CA GLY A 859 -52.67 -19.71 23.65
C GLY A 859 -52.24 -18.81 22.50
N GLU A 860 -51.53 -17.72 22.79
CA GLU A 860 -51.25 -16.62 21.87
C GLU A 860 -49.74 -16.32 21.80
N TRP A 861 -49.32 -15.65 20.73
CA TRP A 861 -47.99 -15.08 20.61
C TRP A 861 -48.04 -13.61 21.02
N GLY A 862 -47.08 -13.19 21.84
CA GLY A 862 -46.86 -11.78 22.13
C GLY A 862 -45.35 -11.49 22.20
N THR A 863 -45.01 -10.22 22.30
CA THR A 863 -43.62 -9.75 22.16
C THR A 863 -42.90 -9.75 23.51
N VAL A 864 -41.64 -9.35 23.53
CA VAL A 864 -40.80 -9.28 24.72
C VAL A 864 -40.11 -7.91 24.70
N CYS A 865 -40.19 -7.16 25.79
CA CYS A 865 -39.49 -5.87 25.90
C CYS A 865 -37.97 -6.07 25.95
N ASP A 866 -37.23 -5.07 25.49
CA ASP A 866 -35.77 -5.04 25.59
C ASP A 866 -35.25 -4.59 26.96
N ASP A 867 -36.11 -4.15 27.89
CA ASP A 867 -35.68 -3.70 29.22
C ASP A 867 -35.03 -4.84 30.02
N LEU A 868 -33.84 -4.55 30.55
CA LEU A 868 -32.83 -5.48 31.09
C LEU A 868 -32.38 -6.64 30.18
N PHE A 869 -33.06 -6.89 29.06
CA PHE A 869 -32.76 -7.93 28.08
C PHE A 869 -31.34 -7.75 27.52
N ASN A 870 -30.52 -8.78 27.65
CA ASN A 870 -29.09 -8.74 27.36
C ASN A 870 -28.62 -10.01 26.61
N SER A 871 -27.31 -10.11 26.34
CA SER A 871 -26.73 -11.20 25.53
C SER A 871 -26.96 -12.59 26.11
N LYS A 872 -27.07 -12.74 27.44
CA LYS A 872 -27.44 -14.00 28.09
C LYS A 872 -28.89 -14.39 27.77
N ALA A 873 -29.82 -13.45 27.84
CA ALA A 873 -31.22 -13.68 27.46
C ALA A 873 -31.38 -13.99 25.96
N ALA A 874 -30.59 -13.34 25.10
CA ALA A 874 -30.54 -13.67 23.68
C ALA A 874 -29.97 -15.08 23.42
N ALA A 875 -28.97 -15.54 24.17
CA ALA A 875 -28.46 -16.91 24.07
C ALA A 875 -29.53 -17.95 24.45
N VAL A 876 -30.40 -17.66 25.43
CA VAL A 876 -31.58 -18.48 25.76
C VAL A 876 -32.58 -18.52 24.60
N VAL A 877 -32.81 -17.42 23.88
CA VAL A 877 -33.65 -17.39 22.66
C VAL A 877 -33.03 -18.24 21.55
N CYS A 878 -31.76 -18.01 21.20
CA CYS A 878 -31.11 -18.69 20.09
C CYS A 878 -31.00 -20.20 20.30
N ARG A 879 -30.68 -20.64 21.52
CA ARG A 879 -30.65 -22.06 21.88
C ARG A 879 -32.02 -22.74 21.77
N GLN A 880 -33.11 -22.06 22.13
CA GLN A 880 -34.48 -22.59 21.92
C GLN A 880 -34.85 -22.72 20.43
N LEU A 881 -34.26 -21.89 19.57
CA LEU A 881 -34.47 -21.91 18.12
C LEU A 881 -33.55 -22.91 17.39
N GLY A 882 -32.56 -23.48 18.10
CA GLY A 882 -31.60 -24.47 17.57
C GLY A 882 -30.27 -23.88 17.10
N PHE A 883 -30.02 -22.59 17.31
CA PHE A 883 -28.72 -21.95 17.05
C PHE A 883 -27.82 -22.06 18.29
N PRO A 884 -26.52 -22.36 18.15
CA PRO A 884 -25.62 -22.47 19.31
C PRO A 884 -25.33 -21.11 19.97
N VAL A 885 -25.39 -19.98 19.24
CA VAL A 885 -25.08 -18.65 19.78
C VAL A 885 -26.07 -17.56 19.38
N ALA A 886 -26.13 -16.53 20.23
CA ALA A 886 -26.64 -15.22 19.88
C ALA A 886 -25.46 -14.34 19.44
N LEU A 887 -25.52 -13.82 18.22
CA LEU A 887 -24.55 -12.88 17.67
C LEU A 887 -24.83 -11.44 18.11
N ARG A 888 -26.10 -11.08 18.31
CA ARG A 888 -26.49 -9.72 18.71
C ARG A 888 -27.85 -9.66 19.40
N VAL A 889 -28.00 -8.76 20.36
CA VAL A 889 -29.29 -8.25 20.82
C VAL A 889 -29.60 -6.98 20.03
N ALA A 890 -30.79 -6.91 19.44
CA ALA A 890 -31.31 -5.72 18.79
C ALA A 890 -32.33 -5.07 19.73
N LYS A 891 -32.13 -3.79 20.05
CA LYS A 891 -32.92 -3.04 21.02
C LYS A 891 -33.85 -2.07 20.29
N ARG A 892 -34.84 -1.52 21.00
CA ARG A 892 -35.81 -0.53 20.50
C ARG A 892 -36.41 -0.89 19.14
N ALA A 893 -37.00 -2.07 19.04
CA ALA A 893 -37.71 -2.54 17.84
C ALA A 893 -36.90 -2.50 16.52
N GLU A 894 -35.57 -2.50 16.58
CA GLU A 894 -34.67 -2.40 15.43
C GLU A 894 -34.86 -3.54 14.41
N LEU A 895 -35.35 -4.72 14.84
CA LEU A 895 -35.76 -5.82 13.95
C LEU A 895 -37.28 -5.88 13.69
N GLY A 896 -37.93 -4.72 13.79
CA GLY A 896 -39.35 -4.45 13.58
C GLY A 896 -40.17 -4.54 14.86
N GLY A 897 -40.96 -3.50 15.15
CA GLY A 897 -41.96 -3.52 16.25
C GLY A 897 -43.11 -4.48 15.98
N GLY A 898 -43.71 -5.02 17.03
CA GLY A 898 -44.82 -5.95 16.97
C GLY A 898 -46.20 -5.30 17.04
N SER A 899 -47.21 -6.14 17.26
CA SER A 899 -48.57 -5.71 17.58
C SER A 899 -49.28 -6.79 18.40
N GLY A 900 -50.10 -6.38 19.37
CA GLY A 900 -50.80 -7.28 20.28
C GLY A 900 -50.50 -6.94 21.73
N SER A 901 -49.90 -7.88 22.47
CA SER A 901 -49.50 -7.69 23.87
C SER A 901 -48.03 -8.02 24.07
N ILE A 902 -47.33 -7.16 24.82
CA ILE A 902 -45.97 -7.46 25.29
C ILE A 902 -46.11 -8.41 26.48
N MET A 903 -45.49 -9.58 26.38
CA MET A 903 -45.72 -10.70 27.31
C MET A 903 -44.73 -10.72 28.47
N LEU A 904 -43.49 -10.30 28.22
CA LEU A 904 -42.39 -10.27 29.18
C LEU A 904 -41.70 -8.90 29.21
N ASP A 905 -41.18 -8.55 30.37
CA ASP A 905 -40.44 -7.32 30.69
C ASP A 905 -39.42 -7.61 31.81
N ASP A 906 -38.45 -6.73 32.06
CA ASP A 906 -37.33 -6.88 33.01
C ASP A 906 -36.51 -8.20 32.82
N VAL A 907 -36.26 -8.65 31.59
CA VAL A 907 -35.84 -10.06 31.35
C VAL A 907 -34.34 -10.30 31.56
N GLU A 908 -33.98 -10.64 32.80
CA GLU A 908 -32.64 -11.02 33.24
C GLU A 908 -32.45 -12.55 33.27
N CYS A 909 -31.73 -13.09 32.28
CA CYS A 909 -31.29 -14.49 32.25
C CYS A 909 -29.80 -14.62 32.62
N GLU A 910 -29.40 -15.75 33.20
CA GLU A 910 -28.01 -16.17 33.37
C GLU A 910 -27.40 -16.77 32.09
N GLY A 911 -28.23 -17.21 31.15
CA GLY A 911 -27.82 -17.69 29.83
C GLY A 911 -27.91 -19.21 29.66
N THR A 912 -28.30 -19.94 30.70
CA THR A 912 -28.37 -21.42 30.75
C THR A 912 -29.79 -22.00 30.81
N GLU A 913 -30.78 -21.12 30.93
CA GLU A 913 -32.21 -21.41 31.04
C GLU A 913 -32.78 -22.19 29.84
N ARG A 914 -33.89 -22.90 30.05
CA ARG A 914 -34.55 -23.68 28.99
C ARG A 914 -35.55 -22.85 28.19
N THR A 915 -36.17 -21.86 28.83
CA THR A 915 -37.00 -20.83 28.19
C THR A 915 -36.85 -19.49 28.91
N LEU A 916 -37.17 -18.39 28.23
CA LEU A 916 -37.26 -17.05 28.84
C LEU A 916 -38.25 -16.98 30.02
N LEU A 917 -39.16 -17.96 30.14
CA LEU A 917 -40.06 -18.04 31.30
C LEU A 917 -39.34 -18.44 32.60
N ASP A 918 -38.18 -19.10 32.51
CA ASP A 918 -37.39 -19.55 33.66
C ASP A 918 -36.47 -18.45 34.21
N CYS A 919 -36.19 -17.41 33.42
CA CYS A 919 -35.35 -16.27 33.79
C CYS A 919 -36.02 -15.37 34.86
N LYS A 920 -35.23 -14.51 35.51
CA LYS A 920 -35.76 -13.41 36.34
C LYS A 920 -36.42 -12.38 35.41
N ARG A 921 -37.60 -11.88 35.78
CA ARG A 921 -38.45 -11.00 34.95
C ARG A 921 -39.66 -10.46 35.71
N ALA A 922 -40.33 -9.49 35.11
CA ALA A 922 -41.63 -8.99 35.54
C ALA A 922 -42.74 -10.07 35.50
N LYS A 923 -43.90 -9.73 36.09
CA LYS A 923 -45.12 -10.55 36.02
C LYS A 923 -45.64 -10.54 34.58
N LEU A 924 -46.09 -11.71 34.08
CA LEU A 924 -46.55 -11.87 32.70
C LEU A 924 -47.62 -10.84 32.32
N GLY A 925 -47.39 -10.12 31.22
CA GLY A 925 -48.29 -9.05 30.74
C GLY A 925 -48.36 -7.80 31.63
N LYS A 926 -47.48 -7.64 32.62
CA LYS A 926 -47.24 -6.36 33.30
C LYS A 926 -45.89 -5.81 32.82
N HIS A 927 -45.95 -4.82 31.95
CA HIS A 927 -44.82 -4.09 31.42
C HIS A 927 -45.05 -2.58 31.54
N ASN A 928 -44.01 -1.76 31.42
CA ASN A 928 -44.14 -0.33 31.09
C ASN A 928 -43.86 -0.03 29.61
N CYS A 929 -43.29 -0.98 28.88
CA CYS A 929 -42.81 -0.76 27.52
C CYS A 929 -43.91 -0.58 26.46
N ALA A 930 -43.55 0.04 25.34
CA ALA A 930 -44.32 0.08 24.10
C ALA A 930 -43.71 -0.81 22.99
N HIS A 931 -44.38 -0.96 21.84
CA HIS A 931 -43.93 -1.87 20.77
C HIS A 931 -42.68 -1.38 20.00
N ASP A 932 -42.30 -0.13 20.19
CA ASP A 932 -40.99 0.43 19.79
C ASP A 932 -39.86 0.06 20.76
N GLU A 933 -40.16 -0.63 21.87
CA GLU A 933 -39.19 -1.22 22.82
C GLU A 933 -39.17 -2.76 22.74
N ASP A 934 -39.83 -3.35 21.74
CA ASP A 934 -39.77 -4.80 21.48
C ASP A 934 -38.33 -5.25 21.13
N VAL A 935 -37.84 -6.29 21.80
CA VAL A 935 -36.50 -6.82 21.58
C VAL A 935 -36.42 -7.68 20.32
N GLY A 936 -35.34 -7.52 19.58
CA GLY A 936 -34.92 -8.44 18.52
C GLY A 936 -33.65 -9.19 18.88
N VAL A 937 -33.40 -10.31 18.20
CA VAL A 937 -32.17 -11.09 18.35
C VAL A 937 -31.66 -11.52 16.98
N VAL A 938 -30.34 -11.46 16.81
CA VAL A 938 -29.60 -12.12 15.72
C VAL A 938 -28.92 -13.35 16.31
N CYS A 939 -29.35 -14.53 15.86
CA CYS A 939 -28.75 -15.81 16.16
C CYS A 939 -27.76 -16.24 15.08
N GLY A 940 -26.95 -17.24 15.38
CA GLY A 940 -26.05 -17.82 14.40
C GLY A 940 -25.28 -19.02 14.91
N TYR A 941 -24.28 -19.39 14.12
CA TYR A 941 -23.26 -20.36 14.49
C TYR A 941 -21.97 -19.58 14.75
N HIS A 942 -21.11 -20.05 15.66
CA HIS A 942 -19.73 -19.63 15.59
C HIS A 942 -19.20 -20.09 14.23
N HIS A 943 -18.73 -19.13 13.42
CA HIS A 943 -17.53 -19.42 12.63
C HIS A 943 -16.40 -19.33 13.65
N ASP A 944 -15.90 -20.49 14.05
CA ASP A 944 -14.91 -20.59 15.12
C ASP A 944 -13.67 -19.75 14.77
N GLU A 945 -13.39 -18.76 15.61
CA GLU A 945 -12.14 -18.01 15.53
C GLU A 945 -11.05 -18.84 16.24
N ASP A 946 -10.19 -19.41 15.39
CA ASP A 946 -8.86 -19.94 15.66
C ASP A 946 -8.71 -21.25 16.46
N GLU A 947 -8.03 -22.20 15.80
CA GLU A 947 -6.81 -22.78 16.34
C GLU A 947 -5.64 -22.57 15.36
#